data_AF-A0A0G4LYX4-F1
#
_entry.id   AF-A0A0G4LYX4-F1
#
_cell.length_a   1.000
_cell.length_b   1.000
_cell.length_c   1.000
_cell.angle_alpha   90.00
_cell.angle_beta   90.00
_cell.angle_gamma   90.00
#
_symmetry.space_group_name_H-M   'P 1'
#
loop_
_entity.id
_entity.type
_entity.pdbx_description
1 polymer ?
#
loop_
_entity_poly.entity_id
_entity_poly.type
_entity_poly.pdbx_seq_one_letter_code
_entity_poly.pdbx_strand_id
1 'polypeptide(L)'
;MSTSSLQSFLDKPRVFVLSDISNEPDDAESLVRFLLYSNQFDIEGIVAVTSTWMKTKVCPQDMHRIIDGYAGVVENLNNHTHPDHPYPTAETLRSLVKSGPPVLLTIKEKYPADQAASLRAKLRVYTISDQDDTSAWIRAEFPDVFYISSVHAWNQYGLAAWTGIAGDRYYGFDQGGPDFSKMTKSWIKKNIQVGPLGSTYPDYIFIPEGDTPTFLYIIQNGLGVREHPEYGSWGGRYALTDLSGEGLSGRHYSDTTDAVVGADGKTYTSDQATIWRWRDMFQNDFASRIQWSLNPDFKAANHHPVLCVNDSWGHEALELEIEAGEDIVFDASSSHDPDGDSLSFKWWQYKEPTATQWLVRFEVSNLEIENLEPDARRVKVRIPPPEQCCFDRFTTGSPVTRGQLLHLVLEVTDSAGNSLSSSTKVSRIRRSRQGPMTSILGALFFFLFGSATISPLSTMARPSLASPNITITRPSTPFAPSPLPPPNPLTHADEILAQFSKLTRSTSWRLVSKIPFEGELWEPEGIAKVGTDRYFVSAGEYTVPTRKFPDGKWEDGTDRTAGAGFGHIVVFDGQGQRIADATLSEKGSTEYHLGGIDYDGEFIWATLSEYRPNSTATVLRLSPATLQHDTLFRVGDHQGGIVHDPSNRTLTTLNWGGREGSIWSLDKPAPLSKFASPERRVTNPSHWIDYQDCKFLGHAKAYEDRAVMLCSGIAKVADGVEVGGVAIVDAQTLEPLMEVPITMRTDHGVLVTKNPVDVDVVDGRMQLYFLPEEGHSTLHVYEAE
;
A
#
# COMPACT_ATOMS: atom_id res chain seq x y z
N MET A 1 -42.37 27.54 -11.29
CA MET A 1 -42.74 26.23 -11.86
C MET A 1 -43.37 25.40 -10.74
N SER A 2 -43.63 24.10 -10.94
CA SER A 2 -44.21 23.20 -9.93
C SER A 2 -43.09 22.42 -9.24
N THR A 3 -43.25 21.97 -7.99
CA THR A 3 -42.26 21.10 -7.33
C THR A 3 -42.02 19.78 -8.09
N SER A 4 -42.94 19.40 -8.97
CA SER A 4 -42.78 18.28 -9.90
C SER A 4 -41.75 18.51 -11.01
N SER A 5 -41.24 19.74 -11.20
CA SER A 5 -40.10 20.01 -12.08
C SER A 5 -38.77 19.98 -11.35
N LEU A 6 -38.76 19.79 -10.03
CA LEU A 6 -37.53 19.51 -9.29
C LEU A 6 -37.04 18.10 -9.61
N GLN A 7 -35.74 17.89 -9.40
CA GLN A 7 -35.15 16.58 -9.61
C GLN A 7 -35.77 15.52 -8.68
N SER A 8 -36.03 14.34 -9.24
CA SER A 8 -36.37 13.11 -8.50
C SER A 8 -35.16 12.19 -8.35
N PHE A 9 -35.28 11.19 -7.48
CA PHE A 9 -34.28 10.17 -7.21
C PHE A 9 -34.84 8.80 -7.58
N LEU A 10 -34.00 7.93 -8.16
CA LEU A 10 -34.45 6.58 -8.55
C LEU A 10 -34.69 5.69 -7.33
N ASP A 11 -33.86 5.86 -6.29
CA ASP A 11 -34.03 5.19 -5.02
C ASP A 11 -33.50 6.06 -3.86
N LYS A 12 -33.75 5.63 -2.62
CA LYS A 12 -33.19 6.26 -1.42
C LYS A 12 -32.30 5.23 -0.70
N PRO A 13 -31.00 5.50 -0.48
CA PRO A 13 -30.18 4.61 0.32
C PRO A 13 -30.72 4.50 1.75
N ARG A 14 -30.67 3.29 2.29
CA ARG A 14 -31.01 3.00 3.69
C ARG A 14 -29.84 3.43 4.58
N VAL A 15 -30.11 4.28 5.58
CA VAL A 15 -29.08 4.88 6.43
C VAL A 15 -29.35 4.58 7.89
N PHE A 16 -28.29 4.18 8.60
CA PHE A 16 -28.31 3.97 10.05
C PHE A 16 -27.18 4.78 10.67
N VAL A 17 -27.51 5.79 11.47
CA VAL A 17 -26.54 6.73 12.03
C VAL A 17 -26.13 6.28 13.43
N LEU A 18 -24.82 6.20 13.66
CA LEU A 18 -24.20 6.05 14.97
C LEU A 18 -23.40 7.32 15.24
N SER A 19 -23.62 7.97 16.38
CA SER A 19 -22.88 9.18 16.76
C SER A 19 -22.72 9.24 18.28
N ASP A 20 -21.54 9.64 18.73
CA ASP A 20 -21.25 9.97 20.13
C ASP A 20 -21.62 11.42 20.48
N ILE A 21 -22.70 11.90 19.85
CA ILE A 21 -23.38 13.18 20.03
C ILE A 21 -23.13 13.81 21.42
N SER A 22 -22.73 15.07 21.41
CA SER A 22 -22.35 15.85 22.60
C SER A 22 -20.98 15.54 23.19
N ASN A 23 -20.18 14.67 22.55
CA ASN A 23 -18.74 14.65 22.77
C ASN A 23 -18.12 15.99 22.36
N GLU A 24 -18.30 16.35 21.09
CA GLU A 24 -17.91 17.63 20.50
C GLU A 24 -19.12 18.30 19.83
N PRO A 25 -19.07 19.61 19.54
CA PRO A 25 -20.18 20.30 18.89
C PRO A 25 -20.47 19.80 17.46
N ASP A 26 -19.48 19.25 16.77
CA ASP A 26 -19.53 18.89 15.36
C ASP A 26 -20.47 17.72 15.03
N ASP A 27 -20.69 16.76 15.94
CA ASP A 27 -21.76 15.76 15.78
C ASP A 27 -23.14 16.43 15.64
N ALA A 28 -23.39 17.47 16.45
CA ALA A 28 -24.65 18.20 16.43
C ALA A 28 -24.77 19.08 15.17
N GLU A 29 -23.67 19.70 14.74
CA GLU A 29 -23.57 20.40 13.47
C GLU A 29 -23.89 19.47 12.28
N SER A 30 -23.27 18.29 12.28
CA SER A 30 -23.44 17.27 11.24
C SER A 30 -24.86 16.72 11.23
N LEU A 31 -25.50 16.50 12.39
CA LEU A 31 -26.89 16.05 12.46
C LEU A 31 -27.87 17.12 11.95
N VAL A 32 -27.66 18.40 12.27
CA VAL A 32 -28.48 19.50 11.73
C VAL A 32 -28.43 19.48 10.20
N ARG A 33 -27.22 19.35 9.63
CA ARG A 33 -27.06 19.29 8.18
C ARG A 33 -27.68 18.02 7.62
N PHE A 34 -27.43 16.84 8.19
CA PHE A 34 -27.99 15.57 7.76
C PHE A 34 -29.52 15.62 7.62
N LEU A 35 -30.24 16.25 8.56
CA LEU A 35 -31.70 16.39 8.50
C LEU A 35 -32.18 17.22 7.29
N LEU A 36 -31.37 18.16 6.78
CA LEU A 36 -31.64 18.89 5.55
C LEU A 36 -31.41 18.08 4.28
N TYR A 37 -30.83 16.89 4.36
CA TYR A 37 -30.69 15.93 3.25
C TYR A 37 -31.55 14.68 3.44
N SER A 38 -32.29 14.58 4.55
CA SER A 38 -33.06 13.40 4.91
C SER A 38 -34.15 13.02 3.89
N ASN A 39 -34.55 13.93 3.01
CA ASN A 39 -35.43 13.61 1.88
C ASN A 39 -34.80 12.63 0.87
N GLN A 40 -33.47 12.51 0.86
CA GLN A 40 -32.72 11.61 -0.03
C GLN A 40 -32.51 10.21 0.56
N PHE A 41 -32.86 9.99 1.83
CA PHE A 41 -32.52 8.78 2.57
C PHE A 41 -33.76 8.04 3.08
N ASP A 42 -33.62 6.72 3.25
CA ASP A 42 -34.52 5.91 4.07
C ASP A 42 -33.83 5.65 5.42
N ILE A 43 -34.21 6.43 6.44
CA ILE A 43 -33.50 6.42 7.73
C ILE A 43 -34.07 5.30 8.60
N GLU A 44 -33.20 4.39 9.04
CA GLU A 44 -33.58 3.22 9.84
C GLU A 44 -33.18 3.31 11.31
N GLY A 45 -32.32 4.27 11.65
CA GLY A 45 -31.88 4.48 13.02
C GLY A 45 -31.04 5.73 13.19
N ILE A 46 -31.19 6.38 14.32
CA ILE A 46 -30.34 7.48 14.78
C ILE A 46 -29.95 7.15 16.22
N VAL A 47 -28.75 6.62 16.42
CA VAL A 47 -28.38 5.98 17.69
C VAL A 47 -27.24 6.72 18.35
N ALA A 48 -27.49 7.19 19.58
CA ALA A 48 -26.45 7.74 20.43
C ALA A 48 -25.58 6.61 20.97
N VAL A 49 -24.29 6.67 20.69
CA VAL A 49 -23.28 5.68 21.08
C VAL A 49 -22.15 6.34 21.88
N THR A 50 -21.15 5.55 22.25
CA THR A 50 -19.92 6.01 22.92
C THR A 50 -18.77 6.03 21.92
N SER A 51 -17.69 6.73 22.26
CA SER A 51 -16.41 6.71 21.54
C SER A 51 -15.25 6.71 22.54
N THR A 52 -14.00 6.76 22.04
CA THR A 52 -12.83 7.04 22.89
C THR A 52 -12.93 8.40 23.61
N TRP A 53 -13.66 9.37 23.05
CA TRP A 53 -13.75 10.72 23.58
C TRP A 53 -14.95 10.87 24.53
N MET A 54 -16.03 10.12 24.31
CA MET A 54 -17.17 9.98 25.24
C MET A 54 -17.41 8.52 25.64
N LYS A 55 -16.55 8.00 26.52
CA LYS A 55 -16.46 6.55 26.84
C LYS A 55 -17.61 5.94 27.63
N THR A 56 -18.33 6.73 28.43
CA THR A 56 -19.20 6.19 29.51
C THR A 56 -20.62 6.73 29.50
N LYS A 57 -20.96 7.59 28.54
CA LYS A 57 -22.25 8.27 28.47
C LYS A 57 -22.74 8.25 27.04
N VAL A 58 -24.06 8.24 26.88
CA VAL A 58 -24.78 8.46 25.62
C VAL A 58 -25.76 9.63 25.83
N CYS A 59 -26.01 10.40 24.78
CA CYS A 59 -26.78 11.64 24.86
C CYS A 59 -27.95 11.74 23.84
N PRO A 60 -28.86 10.75 23.77
CA PRO A 60 -29.98 10.77 22.80
C PRO A 60 -30.89 12.00 22.94
N GLN A 61 -30.95 12.64 24.12
CA GLN A 61 -31.72 13.86 24.34
C GLN A 61 -31.25 15.04 23.46
N ASP A 62 -29.97 15.07 23.07
CA ASP A 62 -29.44 16.14 22.24
C ASP A 62 -29.83 15.94 20.76
N MET A 63 -29.92 14.69 20.31
CA MET A 63 -30.56 14.35 19.01
C MET A 63 -32.04 14.76 19.00
N HIS A 64 -32.78 14.50 20.08
CA HIS A 64 -34.17 14.93 20.20
C HIS A 64 -34.31 16.45 20.10
N ARG A 65 -33.43 17.23 20.75
CA ARG A 65 -33.44 18.69 20.68
C ARG A 65 -33.28 19.20 19.25
N ILE A 66 -32.38 18.59 18.47
CA ILE A 66 -32.17 18.95 17.05
C ILE A 66 -33.41 18.57 16.22
N ILE A 67 -33.98 17.39 16.45
CA ILE A 67 -35.22 16.96 15.79
C ILE A 67 -36.40 17.87 16.15
N ASP A 68 -36.44 18.44 17.35
CA ASP A 68 -37.44 19.43 17.74
C ASP A 68 -37.29 20.74 16.95
N GLY A 69 -36.05 21.18 16.68
CA GLY A 69 -35.79 22.28 15.75
C GLY A 69 -36.25 21.95 14.33
N TYR A 70 -35.99 20.73 13.86
CA TYR A 70 -36.42 20.22 12.56
C TYR A 70 -37.95 20.15 12.41
N ALA A 71 -38.66 19.79 13.47
CA ALA A 71 -40.12 19.75 13.50
C ALA A 71 -40.74 21.11 13.15
N GLY A 72 -40.04 22.21 13.45
CA GLY A 72 -40.48 23.56 13.11
C GLY A 72 -40.27 23.96 11.64
N VAL A 73 -39.61 23.14 10.82
CA VAL A 73 -39.24 23.50 9.43
C VAL A 73 -39.59 22.45 8.38
N VAL A 74 -39.93 21.22 8.75
CA VAL A 74 -40.17 20.12 7.79
C VAL A 74 -41.29 20.40 6.78
N GLU A 75 -42.31 21.17 7.17
CA GLU A 75 -43.39 21.58 6.26
C GLU A 75 -42.86 22.52 5.17
N ASN A 76 -42.05 23.52 5.54
CA ASN A 76 -41.41 24.42 4.58
C ASN A 76 -40.48 23.63 3.66
N LEU A 77 -39.64 22.75 4.21
CA LEU A 77 -38.72 21.91 3.44
C LEU A 77 -39.45 21.08 2.37
N ASN A 78 -40.64 20.57 2.68
CA ASN A 78 -41.45 19.80 1.72
C ASN A 78 -42.03 20.65 0.58
N ASN A 79 -42.09 21.98 0.71
CA ASN A 79 -42.46 22.87 -0.39
C ASN A 79 -41.33 23.09 -1.38
N HIS A 80 -40.10 22.68 -1.04
CA HIS A 80 -38.88 22.86 -1.84
C HIS A 80 -38.28 21.53 -2.33
N THR A 81 -39.05 20.44 -2.30
CA THR A 81 -38.60 19.14 -2.79
C THR A 81 -39.63 18.48 -3.69
N HIS A 82 -39.18 17.51 -4.49
CA HIS A 82 -40.05 16.76 -5.36
C HIS A 82 -41.10 16.00 -4.52
N PRO A 83 -42.40 16.01 -4.88
CA PRO A 83 -43.46 15.42 -4.07
C PRO A 83 -43.32 13.91 -3.84
N ASP A 84 -42.62 13.19 -4.72
CA ASP A 84 -42.35 11.75 -4.57
C ASP A 84 -41.22 11.45 -3.56
N HIS A 85 -40.46 12.47 -3.16
CA HIS A 85 -39.36 12.35 -2.20
C HIS A 85 -39.49 13.34 -1.06
N PRO A 86 -40.58 13.27 -0.27
CA PRO A 86 -40.75 14.15 0.87
C PRO A 86 -39.70 13.86 1.94
N TYR A 87 -39.46 14.88 2.75
CA TYR A 87 -38.74 14.79 4.01
C TYR A 87 -39.50 13.93 5.03
N PRO A 88 -38.82 13.07 5.82
CA PRO A 88 -39.45 12.27 6.86
C PRO A 88 -40.04 13.15 7.96
N THR A 89 -41.15 12.71 8.57
CA THR A 89 -41.74 13.49 9.66
C THR A 89 -40.84 13.50 10.90
N ALA A 90 -40.89 14.58 11.69
CA ALA A 90 -40.16 14.62 12.96
C ALA A 90 -40.60 13.51 13.93
N GLU A 91 -41.86 13.07 13.91
CA GLU A 91 -42.35 11.96 14.73
C GLU A 91 -41.72 10.63 14.31
N THR A 92 -41.61 10.38 13.00
CA THR A 92 -40.85 9.24 12.46
C THR A 92 -39.41 9.28 12.95
N LEU A 93 -38.71 10.41 12.79
CA LEU A 93 -37.31 10.54 13.22
C LEU A 93 -37.14 10.32 14.73
N ARG A 94 -38.02 10.89 15.58
CA ARG A 94 -37.99 10.66 17.03
C ARG A 94 -38.15 9.19 17.38
N SER A 95 -39.00 8.45 16.67
CA SER A 95 -39.23 7.03 16.92
C SER A 95 -38.00 6.15 16.65
N LEU A 96 -37.12 6.61 15.75
CA LEU A 96 -35.87 5.96 15.35
C LEU A 96 -34.70 6.28 16.29
N VAL A 97 -34.85 7.25 17.19
CA VAL A 97 -33.80 7.56 18.17
C VAL A 97 -33.67 6.42 19.18
N LYS A 98 -32.44 5.92 19.35
CA LYS A 98 -32.08 4.86 20.32
C LYS A 98 -30.75 5.19 21.01
N SER A 99 -30.34 4.32 21.93
CA SER A 99 -29.01 4.33 22.54
C SER A 99 -28.49 2.90 22.68
N GLY A 100 -27.19 2.65 22.52
CA GLY A 100 -26.63 1.31 22.78
C GLY A 100 -25.12 1.14 22.56
N PRO A 101 -24.50 0.09 23.16
CA PRO A 101 -23.26 -0.56 22.70
C PRO A 101 -23.53 -1.90 21.92
N PRO A 102 -22.55 -2.49 21.19
CA PRO A 102 -22.70 -2.87 19.77
C PRO A 102 -23.09 -4.33 19.44
N VAL A 103 -23.74 -4.49 18.27
CA VAL A 103 -24.56 -5.64 17.82
C VAL A 103 -23.82 -6.66 16.92
N LEU A 104 -22.51 -6.53 16.67
CA LEU A 104 -21.81 -7.47 15.77
C LEU A 104 -21.44 -8.82 16.41
N LEU A 105 -21.15 -8.85 17.71
CA LEU A 105 -20.93 -10.11 18.45
C LEU A 105 -22.17 -11.01 18.36
N THR A 106 -23.37 -10.42 18.43
CA THR A 106 -24.64 -11.16 18.37
C THR A 106 -24.85 -11.88 17.03
N ILE A 107 -24.36 -11.35 15.91
CA ILE A 107 -24.48 -12.02 14.59
C ILE A 107 -23.51 -13.21 14.51
N LYS A 108 -22.27 -13.07 15.02
CA LYS A 108 -21.28 -14.16 15.11
C LYS A 108 -21.76 -15.30 16.02
N GLU A 109 -22.48 -14.98 17.09
CA GLU A 109 -22.95 -15.96 18.08
C GLU A 109 -24.27 -16.66 17.71
N LYS A 110 -25.14 -16.04 16.91
CA LYS A 110 -26.51 -16.56 16.65
C LYS A 110 -26.70 -17.25 15.30
N TYR A 111 -25.80 -17.09 14.34
CA TYR A 111 -25.98 -17.62 12.98
C TYR A 111 -24.81 -18.51 12.55
N PRO A 112 -25.07 -19.56 11.74
CA PRO A 112 -24.00 -20.29 11.04
C PRO A 112 -23.11 -19.36 10.21
N ALA A 113 -21.83 -19.71 10.05
CA ALA A 113 -20.80 -18.81 9.52
C ALA A 113 -21.09 -18.25 8.12
N ASP A 114 -21.68 -19.05 7.24
CA ASP A 114 -22.07 -18.69 5.88
C ASP A 114 -23.24 -17.69 5.84
N GLN A 115 -24.25 -17.92 6.68
CA GLN A 115 -25.38 -17.00 6.84
C GLN A 115 -24.95 -15.68 7.48
N ALA A 116 -24.05 -15.73 8.46
CA ALA A 116 -23.48 -14.54 9.08
C ALA A 116 -22.71 -13.68 8.07
N ALA A 117 -21.88 -14.28 7.21
CA ALA A 117 -21.16 -13.57 6.15
C ALA A 117 -22.10 -12.94 5.11
N SER A 118 -23.12 -13.68 4.65
CA SER A 118 -24.11 -13.15 3.69
C SER A 118 -24.91 -11.96 4.26
N LEU A 119 -25.19 -11.95 5.56
CA LEU A 119 -25.85 -10.83 6.22
C LEU A 119 -24.93 -9.61 6.35
N ARG A 120 -23.68 -9.81 6.78
CA ARG A 120 -22.68 -8.74 6.93
C ARG A 120 -22.27 -8.10 5.60
N ALA A 121 -22.19 -8.86 4.51
CA ALA A 121 -21.91 -8.33 3.17
C ALA A 121 -22.96 -7.32 2.65
N LYS A 122 -24.10 -7.20 3.32
CA LYS A 122 -25.11 -6.17 3.04
C LYS A 122 -24.79 -4.83 3.71
N LEU A 123 -23.90 -4.81 4.70
CA LEU A 123 -23.47 -3.60 5.39
C LEU A 123 -22.47 -2.80 4.56
N ARG A 124 -22.66 -1.48 4.56
CA ARG A 124 -21.69 -0.48 4.10
C ARG A 124 -21.45 0.43 5.29
N VAL A 125 -20.21 0.55 5.73
CA VAL A 125 -19.82 1.32 6.91
C VAL A 125 -18.85 2.42 6.46
N TYR A 126 -19.06 3.64 6.94
CA TYR A 126 -18.11 4.73 6.84
C TYR A 126 -17.88 5.26 8.25
N THR A 127 -16.65 5.15 8.75
CA THR A 127 -16.20 5.73 10.02
C THR A 127 -15.24 6.90 9.84
N ILE A 128 -15.24 7.83 10.80
CA ILE A 128 -14.29 8.94 10.89
C ILE A 128 -13.10 8.49 11.72
N SER A 129 -12.04 8.02 11.07
CA SER A 129 -10.75 7.63 11.69
C SER A 129 -10.83 6.64 12.86
N ASP A 130 -11.76 5.67 12.82
CA ASP A 130 -11.87 4.54 13.77
C ASP A 130 -11.70 4.97 15.26
N GLN A 131 -12.71 5.64 15.83
CA GLN A 131 -12.63 6.26 17.17
C GLN A 131 -12.90 5.31 18.36
N ASP A 132 -12.94 4.00 18.13
CA ASP A 132 -13.01 2.98 19.16
C ASP A 132 -12.25 1.69 18.76
N ASP A 133 -12.23 0.69 19.64
CA ASP A 133 -11.54 -0.58 19.41
C ASP A 133 -12.32 -1.57 18.53
N THR A 134 -13.59 -1.29 18.23
CA THR A 134 -14.45 -2.17 17.42
C THR A 134 -14.07 -2.11 15.96
N SER A 135 -13.65 -0.95 15.46
CA SER A 135 -13.32 -0.76 14.05
C SER A 135 -12.15 -1.61 13.56
N ALA A 136 -11.06 -1.65 14.32
CA ALA A 136 -9.91 -2.50 14.00
C ALA A 136 -10.30 -3.98 14.01
N TRP A 137 -11.16 -4.39 14.95
CA TRP A 137 -11.70 -5.73 15.02
C TRP A 137 -12.60 -6.07 13.83
N ILE A 138 -13.51 -5.16 13.42
CA ILE A 138 -14.38 -5.35 12.25
C ILE A 138 -13.54 -5.56 11.00
N ARG A 139 -12.55 -4.69 10.78
CA ARG A 139 -11.70 -4.77 9.60
C ARG A 139 -10.78 -6.00 9.61
N ALA A 140 -10.40 -6.50 10.78
CA ALA A 140 -9.62 -7.74 10.87
C ALA A 140 -10.48 -8.99 10.66
N GLU A 141 -11.69 -9.03 11.22
CA GLU A 141 -12.52 -10.24 11.29
C GLU A 141 -13.54 -10.37 10.16
N PHE A 142 -13.95 -9.25 9.55
CA PHE A 142 -15.04 -9.21 8.58
C PHE A 142 -14.60 -8.53 7.27
N PRO A 143 -13.76 -9.19 6.46
CA PRO A 143 -13.36 -8.67 5.15
C PRO A 143 -14.55 -8.49 4.19
N ASP A 144 -15.65 -9.21 4.43
CA ASP A 144 -16.89 -9.12 3.66
C ASP A 144 -17.68 -7.81 3.88
N VAL A 145 -17.37 -7.03 4.92
CA VAL A 145 -18.01 -5.73 5.18
C VAL A 145 -17.35 -4.67 4.31
N PHE A 146 -18.17 -3.94 3.54
CA PHE A 146 -17.72 -2.72 2.87
C PHE A 146 -17.45 -1.64 3.92
N TYR A 147 -16.22 -1.15 4.01
CA TYR A 147 -15.78 -0.31 5.11
C TYR A 147 -14.87 0.82 4.63
N ILE A 148 -15.29 2.08 4.78
CA ILE A 148 -14.49 3.27 4.50
C ILE A 148 -13.97 3.82 5.84
N SER A 149 -12.65 4.01 5.94
CA SER A 149 -12.04 4.75 7.04
C SER A 149 -10.71 5.36 6.63
N SER A 150 -10.45 6.56 7.13
CA SER A 150 -9.10 7.12 7.17
C SER A 150 -8.24 6.30 8.13
N VAL A 151 -7.13 5.74 7.64
CA VAL A 151 -6.23 4.87 8.42
C VAL A 151 -4.90 5.59 8.60
N HIS A 152 -4.63 6.00 9.83
CA HIS A 152 -3.41 6.68 10.24
C HIS A 152 -3.04 6.31 11.68
N ALA A 153 -1.86 6.72 12.15
CA ALA A 153 -1.48 6.53 13.54
C ALA A 153 -2.48 7.21 14.50
N TRP A 154 -2.63 6.68 15.71
CA TRP A 154 -3.64 7.15 16.67
C TRP A 154 -3.58 8.67 16.86
N ASN A 155 -4.75 9.31 16.77
CA ASN A 155 -4.93 10.76 16.97
C ASN A 155 -4.12 11.65 16.01
N GLN A 156 -3.63 11.11 14.88
CA GLN A 156 -2.99 11.89 13.81
C GLN A 156 -4.02 12.35 12.75
N TYR A 157 -5.13 12.95 13.20
CA TYR A 157 -6.27 13.30 12.33
C TYR A 157 -5.92 14.25 11.19
N GLY A 158 -4.85 15.04 11.29
CA GLY A 158 -4.37 15.89 10.20
C GLY A 158 -3.94 15.13 8.93
N LEU A 159 -3.86 13.80 8.98
CA LEU A 159 -3.58 12.92 7.84
C LEU A 159 -4.85 12.32 7.21
N ALA A 160 -6.04 12.68 7.70
CA ALA A 160 -7.28 12.04 7.32
C ALA A 160 -8.08 12.87 6.31
N ALA A 161 -8.69 12.21 5.33
CA ALA A 161 -9.39 12.86 4.23
C ALA A 161 -10.54 13.73 4.74
N TRP A 162 -11.31 13.24 5.73
CA TRP A 162 -12.48 13.91 6.29
C TRP A 162 -12.17 15.32 6.83
N THR A 163 -10.93 15.57 7.26
CA THR A 163 -10.52 16.92 7.69
C THR A 163 -10.56 17.93 6.55
N GLY A 164 -10.61 17.51 5.29
CA GLY A 164 -10.86 18.37 4.14
C GLY A 164 -12.17 19.16 4.21
N ILE A 165 -13.13 18.77 5.05
CA ILE A 165 -14.35 19.55 5.28
C ILE A 165 -14.01 21.00 5.67
N ALA A 166 -13.10 21.20 6.65
CA ALA A 166 -12.81 22.50 7.25
C ALA A 166 -11.45 22.60 8.01
N GLY A 167 -10.60 21.59 7.89
CA GLY A 167 -9.44 21.40 8.76
C GLY A 167 -8.17 22.13 8.34
N ASP A 168 -8.14 22.76 7.17
CA ASP A 168 -6.93 23.29 6.57
C ASP A 168 -6.18 24.23 7.54
N ARG A 169 -6.84 25.24 8.10
CA ARG A 169 -6.21 26.16 9.07
C ARG A 169 -5.84 25.53 10.41
N TYR A 170 -6.60 24.54 10.89
CA TYR A 170 -6.41 23.95 12.22
C TYR A 170 -5.27 22.92 12.22
N TYR A 171 -5.25 22.04 11.22
CA TYR A 171 -4.24 20.98 11.07
C TYR A 171 -3.03 21.40 10.23
N GLY A 172 -3.13 22.50 9.45
CA GLY A 172 -1.99 23.10 8.75
C GLY A 172 -1.69 22.52 7.36
N PHE A 173 -2.62 21.78 6.75
CA PHE A 173 -2.48 21.29 5.37
C PHE A 173 -2.98 22.31 4.33
N ASP A 174 -2.58 22.12 3.07
CA ASP A 174 -3.02 22.87 1.87
C ASP A 174 -3.23 24.38 2.03
N GLN A 175 -2.38 25.07 2.79
CA GLN A 175 -2.56 26.50 3.08
C GLN A 175 -2.61 27.33 1.79
N GLY A 176 -3.72 28.05 1.59
CA GLY A 176 -4.00 28.86 0.40
C GLY A 176 -4.77 28.12 -0.71
N GLY A 177 -4.93 26.80 -0.60
CA GLY A 177 -5.68 26.00 -1.55
C GLY A 177 -7.19 26.12 -1.38
N PRO A 178 -7.74 25.65 -0.25
CA PRO A 178 -9.17 25.75 0.06
C PRO A 178 -9.61 27.20 0.34
N ASP A 179 -10.79 27.61 -0.16
CA ASP A 179 -11.44 28.83 0.33
C ASP A 179 -12.10 28.58 1.69
N PHE A 180 -11.76 29.42 2.68
CA PHE A 180 -12.30 29.34 4.04
C PHE A 180 -13.39 30.39 4.30
N SER A 181 -13.70 31.26 3.35
CA SER A 181 -14.64 32.38 3.52
C SER A 181 -16.02 31.94 4.06
N LYS A 182 -16.49 30.77 3.59
CA LYS A 182 -17.76 30.13 3.99
C LYS A 182 -17.66 29.19 5.19
N MET A 183 -16.48 29.04 5.79
CA MET A 183 -16.28 28.24 7.01
C MET A 183 -16.04 29.12 8.25
N THR A 184 -16.05 30.45 8.09
CA THR A 184 -15.88 31.37 9.22
C THR A 184 -17.08 31.34 10.15
N LYS A 185 -16.85 31.48 11.46
CA LYS A 185 -17.93 31.64 12.46
C LYS A 185 -18.94 32.71 12.08
N SER A 186 -18.48 33.84 11.52
CA SER A 186 -19.37 34.92 11.07
C SER A 186 -20.27 34.50 9.91
N TRP A 187 -19.76 33.71 8.96
CA TRP A 187 -20.54 33.23 7.83
C TRP A 187 -21.52 32.14 8.29
N ILE A 188 -21.07 31.18 9.09
CA ILE A 188 -21.91 30.12 9.68
C ILE A 188 -23.05 30.75 10.48
N LYS A 189 -22.74 31.72 11.35
CA LYS A 189 -23.76 32.43 12.13
C LYS A 189 -24.82 33.12 11.29
N LYS A 190 -24.41 33.72 10.18
CA LYS A 190 -25.29 34.47 9.29
C LYS A 190 -26.16 33.56 8.43
N ASN A 191 -25.61 32.46 7.93
CA ASN A 191 -26.23 31.67 6.87
C ASN A 191 -26.75 30.30 7.32
N ILE A 192 -26.20 29.75 8.40
CA ILE A 192 -26.52 28.40 8.90
C ILE A 192 -27.26 28.45 10.23
N GLN A 193 -26.78 29.22 11.21
CA GLN A 193 -27.36 29.30 12.56
C GLN A 193 -28.62 30.20 12.62
N VAL A 194 -29.54 30.05 11.66
CA VAL A 194 -30.75 30.87 11.52
C VAL A 194 -32.01 30.00 11.48
N GLY A 195 -33.11 30.51 12.04
CA GLY A 195 -34.38 29.80 12.13
C GLY A 195 -34.43 28.69 13.18
N PRO A 196 -35.55 27.95 13.27
CA PRO A 196 -35.77 26.95 14.32
C PRO A 196 -34.72 25.83 14.32
N LEU A 197 -34.42 25.25 13.15
CA LEU A 197 -33.41 24.20 13.02
C LEU A 197 -32.00 24.78 13.15
N GLY A 198 -31.66 25.85 12.44
CA GLY A 198 -30.34 26.45 12.49
C GLY A 198 -29.93 26.94 13.87
N SER A 199 -30.87 27.37 14.72
CA SER A 199 -30.58 27.75 16.11
C SER A 199 -30.10 26.57 16.99
N THR A 200 -30.23 25.33 16.52
CA THR A 200 -29.69 24.13 17.18
C THR A 200 -28.28 23.76 16.73
N TYR A 201 -27.76 24.42 15.69
CA TYR A 201 -26.38 24.27 15.20
C TYR A 201 -25.42 25.04 16.13
N PRO A 202 -24.55 24.37 16.90
CA PRO A 202 -23.67 25.03 17.87
C PRO A 202 -22.49 25.77 17.21
N ASP A 203 -21.67 26.45 18.03
CA ASP A 203 -20.39 27.00 17.58
C ASP A 203 -19.30 25.93 17.67
N TYR A 204 -18.59 25.67 16.57
CA TYR A 204 -17.43 24.78 16.58
C TYR A 204 -16.30 25.26 17.50
N ILE A 205 -15.60 24.31 18.12
CA ILE A 205 -14.43 24.55 19.00
C ILE A 205 -13.08 24.20 18.36
N PHE A 206 -13.06 23.25 17.41
CA PHE A 206 -11.86 22.87 16.64
C PHE A 206 -12.06 23.16 15.16
N ILE A 207 -12.77 22.27 14.46
CA ILE A 207 -13.21 22.44 13.07
C ILE A 207 -14.72 22.18 13.02
N PRO A 208 -15.48 22.83 12.13
CA PRO A 208 -16.89 22.52 11.97
C PRO A 208 -17.09 21.20 11.21
N GLU A 209 -18.13 20.46 11.59
CA GLU A 209 -18.69 19.33 10.82
C GLU A 209 -17.71 18.18 10.48
N GLY A 210 -16.88 17.74 11.43
CA GLY A 210 -15.91 16.65 11.21
C GLY A 210 -16.53 15.37 10.62
N ASP A 211 -17.76 15.03 11.03
CA ASP A 211 -18.46 13.80 10.62
C ASP A 211 -19.33 13.93 9.37
N THR A 212 -19.62 15.16 8.93
CA THR A 212 -20.45 15.43 7.75
C THR A 212 -20.02 14.69 6.47
N PRO A 213 -18.71 14.48 6.18
CA PRO A 213 -18.28 13.71 5.03
C PRO A 213 -18.94 12.32 4.89
N THR A 214 -19.32 11.68 6.01
CA THR A 214 -19.94 10.35 6.02
C THR A 214 -21.24 10.28 5.23
N PHE A 215 -22.08 11.32 5.27
CA PHE A 215 -23.33 11.35 4.51
C PHE A 215 -23.21 12.15 3.21
N LEU A 216 -22.29 13.13 3.11
CA LEU A 216 -21.96 13.76 1.82
C LEU A 216 -21.36 12.77 0.81
N TYR A 217 -20.90 11.61 1.29
CA TYR A 217 -20.50 10.47 0.46
C TYR A 217 -21.67 9.88 -0.35
N ILE A 218 -22.88 9.85 0.23
CA ILE A 218 -24.05 9.14 -0.32
C ILE A 218 -25.19 10.06 -0.79
N ILE A 219 -25.02 11.38 -0.73
CA ILE A 219 -26.00 12.30 -1.33
C ILE A 219 -26.06 12.11 -2.85
N GLN A 220 -27.26 12.30 -3.40
CA GLN A 220 -27.55 12.09 -4.81
C GLN A 220 -27.47 13.40 -5.57
N ASN A 221 -26.24 13.92 -5.74
CA ASN A 221 -25.92 15.12 -6.52
C ASN A 221 -25.34 14.82 -7.91
N GLY A 222 -25.29 13.52 -8.24
CA GLY A 222 -24.79 12.92 -9.48
C GLY A 222 -23.27 12.86 -9.67
N LEU A 223 -22.50 13.27 -8.66
CA LEU A 223 -21.06 13.06 -8.63
C LEU A 223 -20.71 11.66 -8.07
N GLY A 224 -21.21 11.32 -6.89
CA GLY A 224 -20.84 10.08 -6.19
C GLY A 224 -21.58 8.84 -6.71
N VAL A 225 -20.90 7.68 -6.69
CA VAL A 225 -21.55 6.37 -6.83
C VAL A 225 -21.22 5.57 -5.57
N ARG A 226 -22.24 5.30 -4.74
CA ARG A 226 -22.08 4.75 -3.37
C ARG A 226 -21.41 3.38 -3.27
N GLU A 227 -21.36 2.62 -4.36
CA GLU A 227 -20.65 1.32 -4.40
C GLU A 227 -19.23 1.44 -4.95
N HIS A 228 -18.83 2.65 -5.38
CA HIS A 228 -17.54 2.98 -5.98
C HIS A 228 -16.87 4.17 -5.26
N PRO A 229 -16.32 3.97 -4.03
CA PRO A 229 -15.59 5.02 -3.31
C PRO A 229 -14.47 5.68 -4.12
N GLU A 230 -13.89 4.92 -5.05
CA GLU A 230 -12.79 5.34 -5.90
C GLU A 230 -13.21 6.39 -6.94
N TYR A 231 -14.51 6.55 -7.20
CA TYR A 231 -15.00 7.57 -8.12
C TYR A 231 -14.98 8.96 -7.49
N GLY A 232 -15.04 9.07 -6.16
CA GLY A 232 -15.07 10.35 -5.45
C GLY A 232 -16.46 10.98 -5.41
N SER A 233 -16.72 11.68 -4.32
CA SER A 233 -17.97 12.33 -3.95
C SER A 233 -17.68 13.63 -3.17
N TRP A 234 -18.71 14.33 -2.68
CA TRP A 234 -18.49 15.44 -1.73
C TRP A 234 -17.96 14.96 -0.37
N GLY A 235 -18.15 13.68 -0.03
CA GLY A 235 -17.56 13.04 1.15
C GLY A 235 -16.15 12.48 0.93
N GLY A 236 -15.52 12.79 -0.22
CA GLY A 236 -14.16 12.36 -0.54
C GLY A 236 -14.09 11.20 -1.52
N ARG A 237 -12.86 10.74 -1.74
CA ARG A 237 -12.50 9.62 -2.62
C ARG A 237 -11.63 8.65 -1.85
N TYR A 238 -11.92 7.36 -1.98
CA TYR A 238 -11.23 6.30 -1.24
C TYR A 238 -10.86 5.16 -2.19
N ALA A 239 -9.71 4.54 -1.99
CA ALA A 239 -9.28 3.38 -2.77
C ALA A 239 -9.22 2.16 -1.86
N LEU A 240 -9.35 0.96 -2.45
CA LEU A 240 -9.19 -0.29 -1.70
C LEU A 240 -7.82 -0.31 -1.02
N THR A 241 -7.81 -0.60 0.28
CA THR A 241 -6.59 -0.72 1.08
C THR A 241 -5.78 -1.94 0.67
N ASP A 242 -6.45 -3.03 0.30
CA ASP A 242 -5.87 -4.27 -0.20
C ASP A 242 -6.57 -4.67 -1.51
N LEU A 243 -5.84 -4.57 -2.63
CA LEU A 243 -6.33 -4.96 -3.95
C LEU A 243 -6.19 -6.47 -4.22
N SER A 244 -5.55 -7.23 -3.32
CA SER A 244 -5.28 -8.65 -3.54
C SER A 244 -6.51 -9.52 -3.23
N GLY A 245 -6.77 -10.49 -4.11
CA GLY A 245 -7.71 -11.58 -3.83
C GLY A 245 -7.13 -12.72 -2.98
N GLU A 246 -5.89 -12.55 -2.50
CA GLU A 246 -5.11 -13.57 -1.77
C GLU A 246 -4.75 -13.10 -0.34
N GLY A 247 -4.89 -11.81 -0.03
CA GLY A 247 -4.76 -11.22 1.31
C GLY A 247 -6.08 -11.29 2.08
N LEU A 248 -6.36 -10.31 2.95
CA LEU A 248 -7.67 -10.25 3.63
C LEU A 248 -8.82 -10.18 2.62
N SER A 249 -8.54 -9.73 1.38
CA SER A 249 -9.53 -9.53 0.32
C SER A 249 -10.69 -8.66 0.82
N GLY A 250 -10.38 -7.76 1.74
CA GLY A 250 -11.35 -6.95 2.45
C GLY A 250 -11.90 -5.87 1.54
N ARG A 251 -13.21 -5.64 1.58
CA ARG A 251 -13.83 -4.47 0.94
C ARG A 251 -13.59 -3.21 1.78
N HIS A 252 -12.34 -3.01 2.21
CA HIS A 252 -11.94 -1.90 3.06
C HIS A 252 -11.23 -0.85 2.22
N TYR A 253 -11.60 0.40 2.43
CA TYR A 253 -11.17 1.53 1.64
C TYR A 253 -10.50 2.55 2.56
N SER A 254 -9.34 3.03 2.11
CA SER A 254 -8.55 4.06 2.78
C SER A 254 -8.41 5.31 1.92
N ASP A 255 -7.92 6.36 2.56
CA ASP A 255 -7.68 7.66 1.92
C ASP A 255 -6.84 7.51 0.64
N THR A 256 -7.23 8.25 -0.40
CA THR A 256 -6.45 8.44 -1.63
C THR A 256 -6.46 9.93 -1.96
N THR A 257 -5.72 10.37 -2.97
CA THR A 257 -5.41 11.79 -3.15
C THR A 257 -5.88 12.36 -4.47
N ASP A 258 -6.27 13.62 -4.46
CA ASP A 258 -6.61 14.37 -5.68
C ASP A 258 -5.62 15.48 -5.93
N ALA A 259 -5.40 15.82 -7.20
CA ALA A 259 -4.55 16.94 -7.59
C ALA A 259 -5.42 18.13 -7.99
N VAL A 260 -5.58 19.10 -7.07
CA VAL A 260 -6.54 20.19 -7.20
C VAL A 260 -5.83 21.54 -7.26
N VAL A 261 -6.23 22.39 -8.20
CA VAL A 261 -5.77 23.78 -8.25
C VAL A 261 -6.54 24.59 -7.20
N GLY A 262 -5.80 25.14 -6.25
CA GLY A 262 -6.31 25.96 -5.16
C GLY A 262 -6.69 27.38 -5.57
N ALA A 263 -7.32 28.10 -4.64
CA ALA A 263 -7.70 29.51 -4.80
C ALA A 263 -6.50 30.44 -5.03
N ASP A 264 -5.31 30.05 -4.57
CA ASP A 264 -4.05 30.77 -4.82
C ASP A 264 -3.39 30.43 -6.17
N GLY A 265 -4.02 29.58 -6.98
CA GLY A 265 -3.54 29.14 -8.28
C GLY A 265 -2.49 28.02 -8.26
N LYS A 266 -2.09 27.51 -7.07
CA LYS A 266 -1.17 26.37 -6.96
C LYS A 266 -1.90 25.05 -7.00
N THR A 267 -1.22 23.99 -7.44
CA THR A 267 -1.74 22.62 -7.36
C THR A 267 -1.34 21.97 -6.04
N TYR A 268 -2.32 21.40 -5.35
CA TYR A 268 -2.17 20.62 -4.13
C TYR A 268 -2.51 19.17 -4.43
N THR A 269 -1.74 18.23 -3.91
CA THR A 269 -2.02 16.79 -4.03
C THR A 269 -2.10 16.19 -2.64
N SER A 270 -3.31 15.95 -2.19
CA SER A 270 -3.62 15.50 -0.83
C SER A 270 -4.92 14.72 -0.79
N ASP A 271 -5.13 13.99 0.30
CA ASP A 271 -6.37 13.27 0.59
C ASP A 271 -7.49 14.21 0.98
N GLN A 272 -7.17 15.32 1.66
CA GLN A 272 -8.13 16.37 1.99
C GLN A 272 -8.66 17.07 0.73
N ALA A 273 -7.85 17.17 -0.33
CA ALA A 273 -8.25 17.74 -1.61
C ALA A 273 -9.38 16.97 -2.29
N THR A 274 -9.58 15.70 -1.95
CA THR A 274 -10.73 14.92 -2.43
C THR A 274 -12.07 15.48 -1.92
N ILE A 275 -12.05 16.24 -0.82
CA ILE A 275 -13.23 16.87 -0.19
C ILE A 275 -13.24 18.37 -0.43
N TRP A 276 -12.17 19.11 -0.07
CA TRP A 276 -12.24 20.58 -0.05
C TRP A 276 -12.44 21.20 -1.44
N ARG A 277 -12.12 20.46 -2.51
CA ARG A 277 -12.41 20.86 -3.90
C ARG A 277 -13.89 21.14 -4.16
N TRP A 278 -14.78 20.56 -3.35
CA TRP A 278 -16.23 20.71 -3.46
C TRP A 278 -16.82 21.70 -2.46
N ARG A 279 -15.97 22.35 -1.65
CA ARG A 279 -16.41 23.10 -0.48
C ARG A 279 -17.36 24.24 -0.79
N ASP A 280 -17.10 24.98 -1.85
CA ASP A 280 -17.97 26.07 -2.24
C ASP A 280 -19.39 25.56 -2.56
N MET A 281 -19.48 24.48 -3.34
CA MET A 281 -20.74 23.88 -3.77
C MET A 281 -21.53 23.34 -2.58
N PHE A 282 -20.89 22.54 -1.71
CA PHE A 282 -21.61 21.94 -0.60
C PHE A 282 -22.01 22.97 0.46
N GLN A 283 -21.28 24.08 0.61
CA GLN A 283 -21.68 25.15 1.52
C GLN A 283 -22.80 26.02 0.95
N ASN A 284 -22.84 26.25 -0.37
CA ASN A 284 -23.97 26.93 -1.02
C ASN A 284 -25.25 26.10 -0.91
N ASP A 285 -25.15 24.79 -1.10
CA ASP A 285 -26.27 23.85 -0.94
C ASP A 285 -26.78 23.85 0.52
N PHE A 286 -25.87 23.79 1.51
CA PHE A 286 -26.27 23.86 2.91
C PHE A 286 -26.98 25.17 3.25
N ALA A 287 -26.42 26.32 2.86
CA ALA A 287 -27.06 27.61 3.08
C ALA A 287 -28.42 27.74 2.38
N SER A 288 -28.55 27.18 1.17
CA SER A 288 -29.82 27.20 0.42
C SER A 288 -30.89 26.32 1.06
N ARG A 289 -30.51 25.14 1.57
CA ARG A 289 -31.42 24.27 2.34
C ARG A 289 -31.85 24.90 3.67
N ILE A 290 -30.97 25.68 4.31
CA ILE A 290 -31.38 26.53 5.43
C ILE A 290 -32.41 27.56 4.96
N GLN A 291 -32.25 28.20 3.80
CA GLN A 291 -33.30 29.09 3.27
C GLN A 291 -34.62 28.37 2.97
N TRP A 292 -34.60 27.14 2.47
CA TRP A 292 -35.81 26.31 2.29
C TRP A 292 -36.53 26.06 3.63
N SER A 293 -35.76 25.93 4.71
CA SER A 293 -36.33 25.75 6.06
C SER A 293 -37.07 27.00 6.57
N LEU A 294 -36.72 28.18 6.06
CA LEU A 294 -37.24 29.48 6.52
C LEU A 294 -38.44 29.96 5.70
N ASN A 295 -38.56 29.52 4.45
CA ASN A 295 -39.53 30.05 3.50
C ASN A 295 -40.51 28.95 3.09
N PRO A 296 -41.83 29.16 3.21
CA PRO A 296 -42.82 28.22 2.70
C PRO A 296 -43.08 28.41 1.19
N ASP A 297 -42.71 29.56 0.62
CA ASP A 297 -42.91 29.87 -0.80
C ASP A 297 -41.75 29.33 -1.63
N PHE A 298 -42.06 28.40 -2.54
CA PHE A 298 -41.12 27.86 -3.52
C PHE A 298 -40.28 28.96 -4.17
N LYS A 299 -40.91 30.04 -4.64
CA LYS A 299 -40.20 31.09 -5.40
C LYS A 299 -39.29 31.98 -4.56
N ALA A 300 -39.34 31.87 -3.24
CA ALA A 300 -38.53 32.68 -2.34
C ALA A 300 -37.12 32.10 -2.13
N ALA A 301 -36.82 30.92 -2.66
CA ALA A 301 -35.52 30.29 -2.56
C ALA A 301 -35.08 29.67 -3.89
N ASN A 302 -33.77 29.55 -4.04
CA ASN A 302 -33.14 28.92 -5.20
C ASN A 302 -33.15 27.38 -5.08
N HIS A 303 -33.19 26.67 -6.20
CA HIS A 303 -33.12 25.22 -6.28
C HIS A 303 -32.08 24.75 -7.30
N HIS A 304 -31.73 23.47 -7.23
CA HIS A 304 -30.66 22.93 -8.07
C HIS A 304 -31.12 22.83 -9.54
N PRO A 305 -30.23 23.11 -10.51
CA PRO A 305 -30.47 22.80 -11.91
C PRO A 305 -30.79 21.33 -12.14
N VAL A 306 -31.71 21.06 -13.07
CA VAL A 306 -32.09 19.71 -13.49
C VAL A 306 -31.30 19.32 -14.73
N LEU A 307 -30.53 18.25 -14.61
CA LEU A 307 -29.62 17.79 -15.66
C LEU A 307 -30.27 16.81 -16.63
N CYS A 308 -29.95 17.00 -17.91
CA CYS A 308 -30.19 16.04 -18.97
C CYS A 308 -28.96 16.01 -19.88
N VAL A 309 -28.37 14.82 -20.10
CA VAL A 309 -27.25 14.63 -21.03
C VAL A 309 -27.61 13.52 -22.00
N ASN A 310 -27.63 13.81 -23.31
CA ASN A 310 -28.00 12.84 -24.36
C ASN A 310 -29.31 12.11 -24.06
N ASP A 311 -30.36 12.86 -23.69
CA ASP A 311 -31.69 12.37 -23.27
C ASP A 311 -31.73 11.56 -21.96
N SER A 312 -30.59 11.40 -21.27
CA SER A 312 -30.52 10.79 -19.95
C SER A 312 -30.79 11.84 -18.87
N TRP A 313 -31.91 11.68 -18.17
CA TRP A 313 -32.31 12.51 -17.04
C TRP A 313 -31.88 11.88 -15.72
N GLY A 314 -31.55 12.71 -14.73
CA GLY A 314 -31.29 12.24 -13.36
C GLY A 314 -29.86 12.48 -12.89
N HIS A 315 -29.55 11.92 -11.72
CA HIS A 315 -28.24 11.99 -11.07
C HIS A 315 -27.44 10.69 -11.23
N GLU A 316 -27.92 9.72 -11.99
CA GLU A 316 -27.10 8.54 -12.24
C GLU A 316 -25.91 8.88 -13.14
N ALA A 317 -24.81 8.17 -12.91
CA ALA A 317 -23.67 8.22 -13.81
C ALA A 317 -24.10 7.64 -15.17
N LEU A 318 -23.85 8.39 -16.24
CA LEU A 318 -24.10 7.95 -17.61
C LEU A 318 -22.97 7.00 -18.05
N GLU A 319 -23.25 5.70 -18.09
CA GLU A 319 -22.28 4.73 -18.63
C GLU A 319 -22.43 4.59 -20.15
N LEU A 320 -21.35 4.82 -20.88
CA LEU A 320 -21.28 4.66 -22.34
C LEU A 320 -20.13 3.71 -22.68
N GLU A 321 -20.25 2.90 -23.73
CA GLU A 321 -19.08 2.20 -24.30
C GLU A 321 -18.75 2.88 -25.64
N ILE A 322 -17.57 3.49 -25.74
CA ILE A 322 -17.11 4.24 -26.93
C ILE A 322 -15.84 3.58 -27.48
N GLU A 323 -15.61 3.59 -28.79
CA GLU A 323 -14.37 3.08 -29.37
C GLU A 323 -13.20 4.06 -29.16
N ALA A 324 -12.04 3.53 -28.83
CA ALA A 324 -10.83 4.33 -28.65
C ALA A 324 -10.43 5.04 -29.96
N GLY A 325 -10.12 6.34 -29.88
CA GLY A 325 -9.86 7.16 -31.05
C GLY A 325 -11.12 7.53 -31.84
N GLU A 326 -12.32 7.50 -31.25
CA GLU A 326 -13.53 8.12 -31.81
C GLU A 326 -13.86 9.46 -31.15
N ASP A 327 -14.76 10.20 -31.80
CA ASP A 327 -15.34 11.43 -31.27
C ASP A 327 -16.77 11.11 -30.81
N ILE A 328 -17.16 11.64 -29.65
CA ILE A 328 -18.55 11.61 -29.17
C ILE A 328 -19.02 13.03 -28.89
N VAL A 329 -20.31 13.29 -29.11
CA VAL A 329 -20.94 14.55 -28.70
C VAL A 329 -21.74 14.31 -27.42
N PHE A 330 -21.49 15.13 -26.42
CA PHE A 330 -22.31 15.25 -25.23
C PHE A 330 -23.19 16.49 -25.35
N ASP A 331 -24.49 16.30 -25.21
CA ASP A 331 -25.49 17.34 -25.35
C ASP A 331 -26.28 17.50 -24.05
N ALA A 332 -26.01 18.60 -23.35
CA ALA A 332 -26.69 18.99 -22.13
C ALA A 332 -27.78 20.05 -22.34
N SER A 333 -28.17 20.33 -23.59
CA SER A 333 -29.04 21.47 -23.93
C SER A 333 -30.44 21.39 -23.32
N SER A 334 -30.92 20.17 -23.04
CA SER A 334 -32.21 19.93 -22.38
C SER A 334 -32.19 20.19 -20.87
N SER A 335 -31.01 20.43 -20.28
CA SER A 335 -30.88 20.81 -18.87
C SER A 335 -31.55 22.17 -18.62
N HIS A 336 -32.24 22.30 -17.50
CA HIS A 336 -33.00 23.50 -17.17
C HIS A 336 -32.92 23.84 -15.69
N ASP A 337 -33.19 25.10 -15.41
CA ASP A 337 -33.30 25.61 -14.04
C ASP A 337 -34.79 25.67 -13.63
N PRO A 338 -35.19 25.11 -12.48
CA PRO A 338 -36.59 25.12 -12.04
C PRO A 338 -37.10 26.51 -11.61
N ASP A 339 -36.19 27.43 -11.30
CA ASP A 339 -36.49 28.81 -10.90
C ASP A 339 -36.47 29.78 -12.10
N GLY A 340 -35.88 29.34 -13.22
CA GLY A 340 -35.77 30.08 -14.46
C GLY A 340 -34.47 30.86 -14.60
N ASP A 341 -33.47 30.56 -13.78
CA ASP A 341 -32.15 31.16 -13.83
C ASP A 341 -31.34 30.69 -15.05
N SER A 342 -30.34 31.49 -15.42
CA SER A 342 -29.43 31.13 -16.50
C SER A 342 -28.41 30.09 -16.03
N LEU A 343 -28.06 29.16 -16.91
CA LEU A 343 -27.15 28.05 -16.59
C LEU A 343 -25.78 28.22 -17.25
N SER A 344 -24.73 27.94 -16.49
CA SER A 344 -23.34 27.81 -16.93
C SER A 344 -22.95 26.34 -17.00
N PHE A 345 -22.25 25.91 -18.06
CA PHE A 345 -21.82 24.52 -18.26
C PHE A 345 -20.29 24.44 -18.27
N LYS A 346 -19.76 23.46 -17.55
CA LYS A 346 -18.33 23.19 -17.49
C LYS A 346 -18.08 21.69 -17.60
N TRP A 347 -17.35 21.31 -18.64
CA TRP A 347 -16.92 19.95 -18.88
C TRP A 347 -15.43 19.82 -18.58
N TRP A 348 -15.06 18.79 -17.81
CA TRP A 348 -13.67 18.53 -17.49
C TRP A 348 -13.45 17.05 -17.17
N GLN A 349 -12.24 16.57 -17.46
CA GLN A 349 -11.86 15.20 -17.17
C GLN A 349 -11.44 15.06 -15.71
N TYR A 350 -12.08 14.17 -14.98
CA TYR A 350 -11.72 13.82 -13.61
C TYR A 350 -10.78 12.61 -13.64
N LYS A 351 -9.48 12.87 -13.63
CA LYS A 351 -8.50 11.82 -13.94
C LYS A 351 -8.21 10.89 -12.78
N GLU A 352 -8.29 11.40 -11.56
CA GLU A 352 -7.90 10.66 -10.35
C GLU A 352 -8.76 9.41 -10.12
N PRO A 353 -10.09 9.42 -10.36
CA PRO A 353 -10.92 8.21 -10.42
C PRO A 353 -10.50 7.16 -11.46
N THR A 354 -9.80 7.57 -12.51
CA THR A 354 -9.35 6.68 -13.59
C THR A 354 -8.00 6.02 -13.25
N ALA A 355 -7.20 6.67 -12.42
CA ALA A 355 -5.86 6.23 -12.09
C ALA A 355 -5.88 5.12 -11.03
N THR A 356 -4.93 4.20 -11.13
CA THR A 356 -4.67 3.15 -10.13
C THR A 356 -3.49 3.50 -9.23
N GLN A 357 -2.77 4.60 -9.53
CA GLN A 357 -1.60 5.04 -8.77
C GLN A 357 -1.55 6.56 -8.54
N TRP A 358 -0.62 6.97 -7.66
CA TRP A 358 -0.43 8.36 -7.23
C TRP A 358 -0.13 9.33 -8.37
N LEU A 359 0.70 8.94 -9.35
CA LEU A 359 1.13 9.84 -10.42
C LEU A 359 0.16 9.80 -11.61
N VAL A 360 -1.06 10.29 -11.37
CA VAL A 360 -2.19 10.32 -12.31
C VAL A 360 -1.80 10.80 -13.72
N ARG A 361 -0.93 11.82 -13.82
CA ARG A 361 -0.46 12.38 -15.10
C ARG A 361 0.31 11.41 -15.99
N PHE A 362 0.90 10.36 -15.43
CA PHE A 362 1.65 9.36 -16.20
C PHE A 362 0.80 8.17 -16.63
N GLU A 363 -0.34 7.97 -15.98
CA GLU A 363 -1.23 6.85 -16.24
C GLU A 363 -2.41 7.23 -17.13
N VAL A 364 -3.04 8.39 -16.88
CA VAL A 364 -4.32 8.73 -17.48
C VAL A 364 -4.15 9.74 -18.62
N SER A 365 -4.47 9.28 -19.83
CA SER A 365 -4.44 10.10 -21.05
C SER A 365 -5.55 11.17 -21.06
N ASN A 366 -5.28 12.31 -21.71
CA ASN A 366 -6.21 13.42 -21.78
C ASN A 366 -7.39 13.12 -22.71
N LEU A 367 -8.61 13.42 -22.28
CA LEU A 367 -9.72 13.68 -23.19
C LEU A 367 -9.51 15.04 -23.87
N GLU A 368 -9.65 15.12 -25.19
CA GLU A 368 -9.69 16.43 -25.87
C GLU A 368 -11.15 16.89 -25.90
N ILE A 369 -11.45 17.98 -25.20
CA ILE A 369 -12.81 18.51 -25.06
C ILE A 369 -12.91 19.78 -25.90
N GLU A 370 -13.76 19.76 -26.93
CA GLU A 370 -14.02 20.89 -27.81
C GLU A 370 -15.45 21.40 -27.57
N ASN A 371 -15.58 22.65 -27.15
CA ASN A 371 -16.88 23.31 -27.05
C ASN A 371 -17.44 23.55 -28.45
N LEU A 372 -18.61 22.99 -28.73
CA LEU A 372 -19.31 23.22 -30.00
C LEU A 372 -20.04 24.57 -30.00
N GLU A 373 -20.31 25.11 -28.81
CA GLU A 373 -21.06 26.34 -28.57
C GLU A 373 -20.39 27.17 -27.46
N PRO A 374 -20.53 28.52 -27.45
CA PRO A 374 -19.84 29.38 -26.48
C PRO A 374 -20.19 29.11 -25.01
N ASP A 375 -21.39 28.60 -24.73
CA ASP A 375 -21.87 28.28 -23.38
C ASP A 375 -21.57 26.84 -22.94
N ALA A 376 -20.88 26.07 -23.79
CA ALA A 376 -20.48 24.68 -23.55
C ALA A 376 -21.62 23.70 -23.21
N ARG A 377 -22.87 24.01 -23.58
CA ARG A 377 -23.99 23.06 -23.49
C ARG A 377 -23.75 21.79 -24.30
N ARG A 378 -23.01 21.93 -25.39
CA ARG A 378 -22.62 20.84 -26.28
C ARG A 378 -21.12 20.80 -26.43
N VAL A 379 -20.53 19.63 -26.17
CA VAL A 379 -19.09 19.39 -26.33
C VAL A 379 -18.86 18.17 -27.19
N LYS A 380 -17.85 18.25 -28.07
CA LYS A 380 -17.30 17.08 -28.75
C LYS A 380 -16.07 16.63 -27.98
N VAL A 381 -16.02 15.35 -27.63
CA VAL A 381 -14.93 14.76 -26.87
C VAL A 381 -14.22 13.72 -27.72
N ARG A 382 -12.93 13.93 -27.93
CA ARG A 382 -12.02 12.98 -28.57
C ARG A 382 -11.54 11.97 -27.54
N ILE A 383 -11.82 10.69 -27.78
CA ILE A 383 -11.27 9.60 -26.97
C ILE A 383 -9.81 9.37 -27.39
N PRO A 384 -8.86 9.20 -26.44
CA PRO A 384 -7.47 8.87 -26.78
C PRO A 384 -7.39 7.62 -27.66
N PRO A 385 -6.39 7.54 -28.54
CA PRO A 385 -6.24 6.38 -29.41
C PRO A 385 -5.89 5.11 -28.60
N PRO A 386 -6.10 3.91 -29.17
CA PRO A 386 -5.95 2.65 -28.44
C PRO A 386 -4.60 2.46 -27.75
N GLU A 387 -3.50 2.93 -28.34
CA GLU A 387 -2.15 2.87 -27.78
C GLU A 387 -1.97 3.69 -26.51
N GLN A 388 -2.89 4.61 -26.20
CA GLN A 388 -2.84 5.49 -25.04
C GLN A 388 -3.84 5.12 -23.94
N CYS A 389 -5.03 4.58 -24.30
CA CYS A 389 -6.09 4.29 -23.33
C CYS A 389 -6.47 2.80 -23.24
N CYS A 390 -6.05 1.98 -24.21
CA CYS A 390 -6.30 0.53 -24.27
C CYS A 390 -5.01 -0.26 -24.16
N PHE A 391 -4.14 0.16 -23.25
CA PHE A 391 -2.85 -0.46 -22.98
C PHE A 391 -2.65 -0.57 -21.48
N ASP A 392 -2.45 -1.78 -20.98
CA ASP A 392 -2.15 -2.00 -19.58
C ASP A 392 -0.65 -1.78 -19.37
N ARG A 393 -0.32 -0.56 -18.94
CA ARG A 393 1.06 -0.08 -18.82
C ARG A 393 1.80 -0.67 -17.63
N PHE A 394 1.08 -1.06 -16.58
CA PHE A 394 1.67 -1.37 -15.27
C PHE A 394 1.60 -2.85 -14.89
N THR A 395 0.67 -3.63 -15.47
CA THR A 395 0.49 -5.05 -15.12
C THR A 395 1.01 -5.98 -16.22
N THR A 396 0.51 -5.84 -17.45
CA THR A 396 0.83 -6.76 -18.56
C THR A 396 1.71 -6.16 -19.65
N GLY A 397 1.92 -4.84 -19.66
CA GLY A 397 2.66 -4.13 -20.72
C GLY A 397 2.09 -4.38 -22.11
N SER A 398 0.79 -4.66 -22.20
CA SER A 398 0.16 -5.21 -23.41
C SER A 398 -1.13 -4.49 -23.77
N PRO A 399 -1.51 -4.46 -25.06
CA PRO A 399 -2.80 -3.93 -25.48
C PRO A 399 -3.96 -4.73 -24.87
N VAL A 400 -4.92 -4.05 -24.25
CA VAL A 400 -6.12 -4.65 -23.67
C VAL A 400 -7.34 -4.46 -24.59
N THR A 401 -8.33 -5.34 -24.46
CA THR A 401 -9.57 -5.26 -25.26
C THR A 401 -10.53 -4.19 -24.72
N ARG A 402 -10.41 -3.84 -23.44
CA ARG A 402 -11.16 -2.77 -22.79
C ARG A 402 -10.15 -1.83 -22.15
N GLY A 403 -10.23 -0.56 -22.52
CA GLY A 403 -9.35 0.47 -21.98
C GLY A 403 -9.73 0.88 -20.56
N GLN A 404 -8.98 1.85 -20.01
CA GLN A 404 -9.27 2.44 -18.72
C GLN A 404 -10.68 3.06 -18.69
N LEU A 405 -11.30 3.06 -17.52
CA LEU A 405 -12.54 3.77 -17.26
C LEU A 405 -12.25 5.28 -17.17
N LEU A 406 -12.37 6.00 -18.28
CA LEU A 406 -12.18 7.46 -18.28
C LEU A 406 -13.42 8.15 -17.72
N HIS A 407 -13.21 9.12 -16.81
CA HIS A 407 -14.29 9.88 -16.18
C HIS A 407 -14.34 11.32 -16.72
N LEU A 408 -15.49 11.69 -17.27
CA LEU A 408 -15.83 13.06 -17.68
C LEU A 408 -16.91 13.60 -16.73
N VAL A 409 -16.72 14.81 -16.21
CA VAL A 409 -17.69 15.47 -15.33
C VAL A 409 -18.30 16.66 -16.06
N LEU A 410 -19.63 16.71 -16.03
CA LEU A 410 -20.39 17.95 -16.29
C LEU A 410 -20.69 18.62 -14.95
N GLU A 411 -20.36 19.88 -14.83
CA GLU A 411 -20.78 20.78 -13.76
C GLU A 411 -21.72 21.84 -14.37
N VAL A 412 -22.96 21.92 -13.86
CA VAL A 412 -23.92 22.96 -14.26
C VAL A 412 -24.24 23.81 -13.05
N THR A 413 -24.10 25.12 -13.20
CA THR A 413 -24.32 26.10 -12.13
C THR A 413 -25.33 27.14 -12.56
N ASP A 414 -26.29 27.46 -11.70
CA ASP A 414 -27.25 28.56 -11.94
C ASP A 414 -26.61 29.94 -11.71
N SER A 415 -27.34 31.01 -12.01
CA SER A 415 -26.90 32.40 -11.83
C SER A 415 -27.39 33.07 -10.53
N ALA A 416 -27.99 32.31 -9.60
CA ALA A 416 -28.54 32.86 -8.37
C ALA A 416 -27.43 33.35 -7.41
N GLY A 417 -27.80 34.21 -6.46
CA GLY A 417 -26.84 34.79 -5.50
C GLY A 417 -26.15 33.76 -4.57
N ASN A 418 -26.80 32.61 -4.34
CA ASN A 418 -26.21 31.42 -3.75
C ASN A 418 -26.24 30.31 -4.80
N SER A 419 -25.34 30.40 -5.79
CA SER A 419 -25.43 29.53 -6.95
C SER A 419 -25.33 28.06 -6.55
N LEU A 420 -26.29 27.27 -7.03
CA LEU A 420 -26.32 25.82 -6.83
C LEU A 420 -25.79 25.12 -8.06
N SER A 421 -25.18 23.97 -7.83
CA SER A 421 -24.55 23.20 -8.89
C SER A 421 -25.00 21.75 -8.84
N SER A 422 -25.29 21.21 -10.02
CA SER A 422 -25.56 19.79 -10.24
C SER A 422 -24.42 19.20 -11.07
N SER A 423 -24.09 17.92 -10.84
CA SER A 423 -23.05 17.25 -11.64
C SER A 423 -23.49 15.87 -12.10
N THR A 424 -22.93 15.40 -13.22
CA THR A 424 -23.03 13.99 -13.62
C THR A 424 -21.69 13.50 -14.16
N LYS A 425 -21.41 12.21 -13.96
CA LYS A 425 -20.23 11.52 -14.51
C LYS A 425 -20.62 10.71 -15.74
N VAL A 426 -19.78 10.76 -16.76
CA VAL A 426 -19.83 9.83 -17.90
C VAL A 426 -18.65 8.88 -17.84
N SER A 427 -18.87 7.57 -18.06
CA SER A 427 -17.77 6.60 -18.02
C SER A 427 -17.89 5.45 -19.05
N ARG A 428 -16.70 5.03 -19.59
CA ARG A 428 -16.32 3.72 -20.23
C ARG A 428 -16.03 3.69 -21.76
N ILE A 429 -15.03 2.88 -22.17
CA ILE A 429 -14.48 2.76 -23.55
C ILE A 429 -14.11 1.30 -23.88
N ARG A 430 -14.23 0.88 -25.15
CA ARG A 430 -13.86 -0.44 -25.69
C ARG A 430 -12.89 -0.32 -26.89
N ARG A 431 -12.19 -1.42 -27.21
CA ARG A 431 -11.35 -1.59 -28.41
C ARG A 431 -12.00 -2.50 -29.47
N SER A 432 -11.98 -2.10 -30.74
CA SER A 432 -12.25 -2.96 -31.91
C SER A 432 -11.62 -2.49 -33.25
N ARG A 433 -10.59 -3.21 -33.73
CA ARG A 433 -10.58 -4.01 -34.98
C ARG A 433 -9.27 -4.81 -35.13
N GLN A 434 -9.40 -6.05 -35.61
CA GLN A 434 -8.33 -7.02 -35.93
C GLN A 434 -7.51 -6.60 -37.16
N GLY A 435 -6.18 -6.73 -37.07
CA GLY A 435 -5.25 -6.71 -38.20
C GLY A 435 -3.79 -6.82 -37.72
N PRO A 436 -2.92 -7.63 -38.36
CA PRO A 436 -1.58 -7.89 -37.84
C PRO A 436 -0.64 -6.73 -38.20
N MET A 437 0.18 -6.28 -37.25
CA MET A 437 1.37 -5.49 -37.59
C MET A 437 2.61 -6.39 -37.55
N THR A 438 3.06 -6.75 -38.75
CA THR A 438 4.41 -7.19 -39.07
C THR A 438 5.33 -5.99 -39.33
N SER A 439 6.62 -6.17 -39.00
CA SER A 439 7.81 -5.46 -39.56
C SER A 439 8.12 -4.07 -38.94
N ILE A 440 9.35 -3.56 -38.75
CA ILE A 440 10.73 -3.91 -39.18
C ILE A 440 11.77 -3.02 -38.42
N LEU A 441 13.00 -3.56 -38.32
CA LEU A 441 14.36 -3.02 -38.07
C LEU A 441 14.63 -1.55 -37.64
N GLY A 442 15.71 -1.41 -36.84
CA GLY A 442 16.68 -0.31 -36.93
C GLY A 442 17.97 -0.59 -36.12
N ALA A 443 19.10 -0.75 -36.82
CA ALA A 443 20.46 -0.96 -36.29
C ALA A 443 21.22 0.37 -36.06
N LEU A 444 22.32 0.40 -35.27
CA LEU A 444 23.64 1.02 -35.62
C LEU A 444 24.70 1.03 -34.45
N PHE A 445 25.87 0.40 -34.70
CA PHE A 445 27.31 0.78 -34.50
C PHE A 445 27.88 1.30 -33.15
N PHE A 446 29.18 1.21 -32.74
CA PHE A 446 30.42 0.39 -32.97
C PHE A 446 31.51 0.91 -31.96
N PHE A 447 32.34 0.02 -31.38
CA PHE A 447 33.75 0.12 -30.88
C PHE A 447 34.28 1.27 -29.95
N LEU A 448 35.04 0.89 -28.90
CA LEU A 448 36.51 1.13 -28.79
C LEU A 448 37.15 0.47 -27.54
N PHE A 449 38.38 -0.06 -27.75
CA PHE A 449 39.29 -0.63 -26.75
C PHE A 449 39.94 0.44 -25.85
N GLY A 450 40.25 0.07 -24.60
CA GLY A 450 41.14 0.84 -23.71
C GLY A 450 41.80 -0.06 -22.68
N SER A 451 43.04 -0.47 -22.94
CA SER A 451 43.95 -1.11 -21.98
C SER A 451 44.50 -0.09 -20.98
N ALA A 452 44.52 -0.41 -19.69
CA ALA A 452 45.30 0.32 -18.69
C ALA A 452 46.04 -0.63 -17.74
N THR A 453 47.27 -0.23 -17.47
CA THR A 453 48.37 -0.91 -16.79
C THR A 453 48.23 -0.99 -15.27
N ILE A 454 48.69 -2.11 -14.71
CA ILE A 454 48.84 -2.38 -13.28
C ILE A 454 50.07 -1.62 -12.73
N SER A 455 49.91 -0.98 -11.56
CA SER A 455 51.03 -0.61 -10.67
C SER A 455 50.80 -1.20 -9.28
N PRO A 456 51.85 -1.64 -8.57
CA PRO A 456 51.72 -2.45 -7.36
C PRO A 456 51.58 -1.58 -6.12
N LEU A 457 50.64 -1.90 -5.23
CA LEU A 457 50.64 -1.36 -3.86
C LEU A 457 51.03 -2.43 -2.84
N SER A 458 52.18 -2.15 -2.23
CA SER A 458 52.57 -2.34 -0.83
C SER A 458 52.00 -3.55 -0.06
N THR A 459 52.91 -4.48 0.21
CA THR A 459 52.88 -5.39 1.35
C THR A 459 52.72 -4.63 2.66
N MET A 460 51.58 -4.79 3.33
CA MET A 460 51.46 -4.58 4.78
C MET A 460 51.27 -5.93 5.49
N ALA A 461 51.87 -6.02 6.67
CA ALA A 461 52.10 -7.24 7.44
C ALA A 461 50.80 -8.00 7.76
N ARG A 462 50.83 -9.32 7.51
CA ARG A 462 49.77 -10.27 7.86
C ARG A 462 49.65 -10.41 9.39
N PRO A 463 48.46 -10.24 9.99
CA PRO A 463 48.16 -10.80 11.31
C PRO A 463 48.12 -12.34 11.21
N SER A 464 48.30 -13.04 12.32
CA SER A 464 48.48 -14.49 12.37
C SER A 464 47.30 -15.28 11.78
N LEU A 465 47.60 -16.17 10.83
CA LEU A 465 46.67 -17.19 10.31
C LEU A 465 46.25 -18.12 11.47
N ALA A 466 44.98 -18.06 11.88
CA ALA A 466 44.39 -19.15 12.64
C ALA A 466 44.18 -20.32 11.64
N SER A 467 44.81 -21.45 11.88
CA SER A 467 44.61 -22.64 11.03
C SER A 467 43.33 -23.34 11.49
N PRO A 468 42.29 -23.44 10.64
CA PRO A 468 41.08 -24.15 11.02
C PRO A 468 41.39 -25.64 11.19
N ASN A 469 40.60 -26.30 12.03
CA ASN A 469 40.65 -27.75 12.14
C ASN A 469 39.85 -28.35 10.97
N ILE A 470 40.56 -28.95 10.01
CA ILE A 470 39.95 -29.46 8.76
C ILE A 470 39.91 -30.98 8.80
N THR A 471 38.71 -31.53 8.76
CA THR A 471 38.48 -32.95 8.50
C THR A 471 38.34 -33.15 7.00
N ILE A 472 39.31 -33.82 6.37
CA ILE A 472 39.29 -34.13 4.93
C ILE A 472 38.72 -35.53 4.74
N THR A 473 37.58 -35.63 4.06
CA THR A 473 36.89 -36.89 3.77
C THR A 473 37.28 -37.45 2.40
N ARG A 474 37.73 -36.59 1.47
CA ARG A 474 38.16 -36.99 0.11
C ARG A 474 39.51 -36.37 -0.27
N PRO A 475 40.64 -36.98 0.12
CA PRO A 475 41.97 -36.40 -0.06
C PRO A 475 42.40 -36.18 -1.52
N SER A 476 41.83 -36.93 -2.46
CA SER A 476 42.12 -36.83 -3.89
C SER A 476 41.29 -35.76 -4.60
N THR A 477 40.31 -35.16 -3.93
CA THR A 477 39.41 -34.16 -4.51
C THR A 477 39.77 -32.78 -3.96
N PRO A 478 40.15 -31.82 -4.81
CA PRO A 478 40.45 -30.47 -4.35
C PRO A 478 39.18 -29.77 -3.84
N PHE A 479 39.34 -28.93 -2.80
CA PHE A 479 38.24 -28.19 -2.16
C PHE A 479 37.54 -27.23 -3.14
N ALA A 480 38.32 -26.56 -4.00
CA ALA A 480 37.82 -25.67 -5.05
C ALA A 480 38.47 -26.00 -6.41
N PRO A 481 37.86 -25.60 -7.54
CA PRO A 481 38.49 -25.70 -8.85
C PRO A 481 39.75 -24.82 -8.92
N SER A 482 40.69 -25.18 -9.80
CA SER A 482 41.91 -24.40 -10.04
C SER A 482 42.12 -24.19 -11.55
N PRO A 483 42.24 -22.94 -12.03
CA PRO A 483 42.13 -21.69 -11.28
C PRO A 483 40.74 -21.49 -10.66
N LEU A 484 40.64 -20.61 -9.66
CA LEU A 484 39.36 -20.26 -9.06
C LEU A 484 38.45 -19.62 -10.13
N PRO A 485 37.22 -20.12 -10.32
CA PRO A 485 36.29 -19.55 -11.28
C PRO A 485 35.73 -18.22 -10.74
N PRO A 486 35.31 -17.29 -11.61
CA PRO A 486 34.55 -16.14 -11.16
C PRO A 486 33.22 -16.58 -10.51
N PRO A 487 32.61 -15.75 -9.66
CA PRO A 487 31.35 -16.10 -9.02
C PRO A 487 30.22 -16.16 -10.04
N ASN A 488 29.42 -17.23 -9.97
CA ASN A 488 28.31 -17.45 -10.89
C ASN A 488 27.27 -16.31 -10.83
N PRO A 489 26.82 -15.85 -9.64
CA PRO A 489 25.86 -14.74 -9.55
C PRO A 489 26.35 -13.47 -10.26
N LEU A 490 27.61 -13.09 -10.05
CA LEU A 490 28.21 -11.90 -10.68
C LEU A 490 28.42 -12.10 -12.19
N THR A 491 28.87 -13.30 -12.61
CA THR A 491 29.17 -13.60 -14.02
C THR A 491 27.89 -13.60 -14.87
N HIS A 492 26.79 -14.09 -14.31
CA HIS A 492 25.50 -14.20 -14.98
C HIS A 492 24.50 -13.11 -14.57
N ALA A 493 24.97 -12.04 -13.93
CA ALA A 493 24.12 -11.02 -13.31
C ALA A 493 23.06 -10.44 -14.26
N ASP A 494 23.44 -10.00 -15.46
CA ASP A 494 22.50 -9.40 -16.42
C ASP A 494 21.38 -10.38 -16.81
N GLU A 495 21.72 -11.66 -16.98
CA GLU A 495 20.76 -12.69 -17.35
C GLU A 495 19.88 -13.10 -16.15
N ILE A 496 20.45 -13.22 -14.96
CA ILE A 496 19.72 -13.43 -13.71
C ILE A 496 18.71 -12.30 -13.53
N LEU A 497 19.12 -11.03 -13.60
CA LEU A 497 18.23 -9.88 -13.46
C LEU A 497 17.15 -9.86 -14.54
N ALA A 498 17.50 -10.18 -15.79
CA ALA A 498 16.54 -10.23 -16.88
C ALA A 498 15.48 -11.34 -16.69
N GLN A 499 15.86 -12.51 -16.18
CA GLN A 499 14.93 -13.60 -15.90
C GLN A 499 14.14 -13.35 -14.60
N PHE A 500 14.80 -12.88 -13.55
CA PHE A 500 14.19 -12.50 -12.28
C PHE A 500 13.11 -11.42 -12.50
N SER A 501 13.34 -10.45 -13.40
CA SER A 501 12.38 -9.39 -13.72
C SER A 501 11.02 -9.87 -14.26
N LYS A 502 10.95 -11.14 -14.68
CA LYS A 502 9.74 -11.78 -15.21
C LYS A 502 8.99 -12.59 -14.15
N LEU A 503 9.58 -12.78 -12.98
CA LEU A 503 8.96 -13.53 -11.90
C LEU A 503 7.77 -12.75 -11.31
N THR A 504 6.77 -13.48 -10.88
CA THR A 504 5.57 -12.97 -10.21
C THR A 504 5.19 -13.91 -9.06
N ARG A 505 4.28 -13.48 -8.18
CA ARG A 505 3.74 -14.36 -7.12
C ARG A 505 3.06 -15.64 -7.65
N SER A 506 2.66 -15.65 -8.92
CA SER A 506 2.03 -16.80 -9.59
C SER A 506 3.00 -17.61 -10.44
N THR A 507 4.30 -17.28 -10.43
CA THR A 507 5.31 -18.06 -11.16
C THR A 507 5.31 -19.49 -10.67
N SER A 508 5.17 -20.42 -11.62
CA SER A 508 5.33 -21.84 -11.36
C SER A 508 6.82 -22.16 -11.28
N TRP A 509 7.19 -23.01 -10.34
CA TRP A 509 8.58 -23.40 -10.12
C TRP A 509 8.73 -24.89 -10.36
N ARG A 510 9.57 -25.25 -11.33
CA ARG A 510 9.91 -26.64 -11.60
C ARG A 510 11.13 -27.04 -10.78
N LEU A 511 10.98 -28.07 -9.96
CA LEU A 511 12.12 -28.75 -9.33
C LEU A 511 12.93 -29.48 -10.41
N VAL A 512 14.18 -29.06 -10.61
CA VAL A 512 15.08 -29.59 -11.64
C VAL A 512 16.03 -30.63 -11.07
N SER A 513 16.47 -30.43 -9.83
CA SER A 513 17.38 -31.36 -9.15
C SER A 513 17.14 -31.39 -7.65
N LYS A 514 17.39 -32.55 -7.06
CA LYS A 514 17.31 -32.80 -5.62
C LYS A 514 18.52 -33.64 -5.21
N ILE A 515 19.47 -33.04 -4.49
CA ILE A 515 20.80 -33.62 -4.20
C ILE A 515 20.98 -33.74 -2.69
N PRO A 516 20.87 -34.95 -2.11
CA PRO A 516 21.15 -35.14 -0.68
C PRO A 516 22.63 -34.88 -0.38
N PHE A 517 22.90 -34.08 0.66
CA PHE A 517 24.27 -33.82 1.10
C PHE A 517 24.72 -34.87 2.12
N GLU A 518 25.95 -35.36 1.97
CA GLU A 518 26.50 -36.44 2.78
C GLU A 518 26.82 -35.97 4.20
N GLY A 519 26.14 -36.56 5.18
CA GLY A 519 26.38 -36.34 6.60
C GLY A 519 25.32 -35.46 7.25
N GLU A 520 25.68 -34.91 8.41
CA GLU A 520 24.86 -33.95 9.15
C GLU A 520 25.44 -32.55 8.91
N LEU A 521 24.56 -31.57 8.72
CA LEU A 521 24.87 -30.16 8.52
C LEU A 521 24.27 -29.26 9.61
N TRP A 522 23.69 -29.85 10.65
CA TRP A 522 23.18 -29.15 11.83
C TRP A 522 22.28 -27.97 11.42
N GLU A 523 22.74 -26.73 11.60
CA GLU A 523 22.03 -25.52 11.15
C GLU A 523 22.78 -24.90 9.95
N PRO A 524 22.45 -25.26 8.68
CA PRO A 524 23.02 -24.60 7.51
C PRO A 524 22.40 -23.21 7.32
N GLU A 525 23.24 -22.20 7.08
CA GLU A 525 22.81 -20.79 7.07
C GLU A 525 23.24 -20.01 5.82
N GLY A 526 24.31 -20.46 5.15
CA GLY A 526 24.81 -19.87 3.91
C GLY A 526 25.33 -20.91 2.93
N ILE A 527 25.21 -20.66 1.63
CA ILE A 527 25.76 -21.53 0.58
C ILE A 527 26.41 -20.70 -0.52
N ALA A 528 27.54 -21.17 -1.06
CA ALA A 528 28.17 -20.61 -2.26
C ALA A 528 28.59 -21.72 -3.22
N LYS A 529 28.08 -21.66 -4.45
CA LYS A 529 28.40 -22.53 -5.58
C LYS A 529 29.60 -21.96 -6.31
N VAL A 530 30.74 -22.63 -6.19
CA VAL A 530 32.01 -22.24 -6.82
C VAL A 530 32.23 -23.07 -8.08
N GLY A 531 32.05 -22.43 -9.24
CA GLY A 531 32.09 -23.13 -10.53
C GLY A 531 30.87 -24.02 -10.75
N THR A 532 31.07 -25.19 -11.36
CA THR A 532 29.96 -26.08 -11.75
C THR A 532 29.67 -27.18 -10.73
N ASP A 533 30.61 -27.52 -9.84
CA ASP A 533 30.56 -28.76 -9.06
C ASP A 533 31.12 -28.64 -7.63
N ARG A 534 31.22 -27.44 -7.06
CA ARG A 534 31.59 -27.24 -5.64
C ARG A 534 30.57 -26.39 -4.91
N TYR A 535 30.15 -26.87 -3.74
CA TYR A 535 29.28 -26.15 -2.82
C TYR A 535 30.00 -25.95 -1.49
N PHE A 536 30.11 -24.71 -1.05
CA PHE A 536 30.57 -24.34 0.28
C PHE A 536 29.35 -23.98 1.10
N VAL A 537 29.20 -24.59 2.27
CA VAL A 537 28.04 -24.38 3.14
C VAL A 537 28.54 -23.91 4.50
N SER A 538 28.05 -22.76 4.98
CA SER A 538 28.22 -22.37 6.37
C SER A 538 27.18 -23.06 7.25
N ALA A 539 27.63 -23.60 8.38
CA ALA A 539 26.76 -24.27 9.33
C ALA A 539 27.17 -24.01 10.78
N GLY A 540 26.19 -23.99 11.69
CA GLY A 540 26.40 -23.93 13.14
C GLY A 540 26.08 -25.26 13.83
N GLU A 541 26.96 -25.71 14.74
CA GLU A 541 26.70 -26.84 15.64
C GLU A 541 26.63 -26.33 17.09
N TYR A 542 25.43 -26.33 17.70
CA TYR A 542 25.28 -25.99 19.10
C TYR A 542 25.59 -27.17 20.02
N THR A 543 26.36 -26.91 21.07
CA THR A 543 26.61 -27.82 22.20
C THR A 543 25.75 -27.49 23.42
N VAL A 544 25.32 -26.23 23.52
CA VAL A 544 24.37 -25.72 24.51
C VAL A 544 23.38 -24.83 23.76
N PRO A 545 22.08 -25.19 23.70
CA PRO A 545 21.10 -24.39 22.99
C PRO A 545 20.87 -23.06 23.71
N THR A 546 20.46 -22.04 22.96
CA THR A 546 19.95 -20.80 23.56
C THR A 546 18.68 -21.07 24.37
N ARG A 547 18.49 -20.35 25.48
CA ARG A 547 17.31 -20.48 26.33
C ARG A 547 16.71 -19.10 26.56
N LYS A 548 15.42 -18.96 26.29
CA LYS A 548 14.69 -17.75 26.64
C LYS A 548 14.73 -17.53 28.15
N PHE A 549 14.86 -16.28 28.57
CA PHE A 549 14.73 -15.95 29.98
C PHE A 549 13.27 -16.15 30.44
N PRO A 550 13.04 -16.58 31.70
CA PRO A 550 11.70 -16.81 32.21
C PRO A 550 10.87 -15.52 32.25
N ASP A 551 9.54 -15.67 32.23
CA ASP A 551 8.55 -14.59 32.39
C ASP A 551 8.64 -13.45 31.35
N GLY A 552 9.19 -13.72 30.16
CA GLY A 552 9.32 -12.72 29.09
C GLY A 552 10.36 -11.64 29.38
N LYS A 553 11.29 -11.91 30.29
CA LYS A 553 12.34 -10.97 30.68
C LYS A 553 13.34 -10.73 29.53
N TRP A 554 13.78 -9.48 29.40
CA TRP A 554 14.88 -9.09 28.53
C TRP A 554 16.08 -8.67 29.38
N GLU A 555 17.28 -9.16 29.05
CA GLU A 555 18.54 -8.78 29.68
C GLU A 555 19.49 -8.28 28.60
N ASP A 556 20.12 -7.12 28.79
CA ASP A 556 21.03 -6.49 27.81
C ASP A 556 20.50 -6.47 26.36
N GLY A 557 19.20 -6.19 26.19
CA GLY A 557 18.56 -6.08 24.87
C GLY A 557 18.31 -7.41 24.15
N THR A 558 18.42 -8.56 24.84
CA THR A 558 18.13 -9.88 24.27
C THR A 558 17.16 -10.69 25.13
N ASP A 559 16.40 -11.59 24.50
CA ASP A 559 15.39 -12.44 25.15
C ASP A 559 15.95 -13.81 25.58
N ARG A 560 17.22 -14.11 25.27
CA ARG A 560 17.82 -15.44 25.47
C ARG A 560 19.31 -15.44 25.85
N THR A 561 19.75 -16.54 26.46
CA THR A 561 21.18 -16.82 26.70
C THR A 561 21.95 -17.00 25.40
N ALA A 562 23.26 -16.71 25.39
CA ALA A 562 24.14 -16.87 24.22
C ALA A 562 24.20 -18.29 23.64
N GLY A 563 23.97 -19.32 24.46
CA GLY A 563 24.27 -20.70 24.06
C GLY A 563 25.78 -20.92 23.94
N ALA A 564 26.17 -22.06 23.37
CA ALA A 564 27.56 -22.36 23.06
C ALA A 564 27.64 -23.43 21.95
N GLY A 565 28.65 -23.36 21.09
CA GLY A 565 28.78 -24.24 19.93
C GLY A 565 30.09 -24.03 19.18
N PHE A 566 30.09 -24.34 17.89
CA PHE A 566 31.15 -23.97 16.95
C PHE A 566 30.59 -23.89 15.52
N GLY A 567 31.21 -23.05 14.68
CA GLY A 567 30.80 -22.82 13.28
C GLY A 567 31.70 -23.55 12.29
N HIS A 568 31.15 -23.93 11.13
CA HIS A 568 31.79 -24.78 10.13
C HIS A 568 31.64 -24.22 8.72
N ILE A 569 32.65 -24.42 7.88
CA ILE A 569 32.50 -24.41 6.41
C ILE A 569 32.67 -25.84 5.92
N VAL A 570 31.59 -26.39 5.37
CA VAL A 570 31.54 -27.75 4.82
C VAL A 570 31.52 -27.69 3.30
N VAL A 571 32.36 -28.49 2.66
CA VAL A 571 32.54 -28.49 1.20
C VAL A 571 31.95 -29.76 0.62
N PHE A 572 31.15 -29.64 -0.44
CA PHE A 572 30.55 -30.76 -1.18
C PHE A 572 30.91 -30.70 -2.66
N ASP A 573 30.95 -31.87 -3.31
CA ASP A 573 30.98 -31.94 -4.76
C ASP A 573 29.57 -31.80 -5.39
N GLY A 574 29.52 -31.78 -6.72
CA GLY A 574 28.29 -31.68 -7.50
C GLY A 574 27.28 -32.82 -7.29
N GLN A 575 27.67 -33.91 -6.61
CA GLN A 575 26.84 -35.06 -6.31
C GLN A 575 26.43 -35.11 -4.82
N GLY A 576 26.73 -34.06 -4.05
CA GLY A 576 26.41 -33.96 -2.63
C GLY A 576 27.36 -34.74 -1.73
N GLN A 577 28.51 -35.19 -2.24
CA GLN A 577 29.49 -35.89 -1.43
C GLN A 577 30.40 -34.91 -0.68
N ARG A 578 30.58 -35.14 0.62
CA ARG A 578 31.36 -34.23 1.49
C ARG A 578 32.85 -34.33 1.19
N ILE A 579 33.52 -33.25 0.82
CA ILE A 579 34.97 -33.23 0.54
C ILE A 579 35.77 -32.89 1.80
N ALA A 580 35.30 -31.88 2.55
CA ALA A 580 35.95 -31.38 3.73
C ALA A 580 34.95 -30.72 4.69
N ASP A 581 35.33 -30.65 5.96
CA ASP A 581 34.63 -29.93 7.03
C ASP A 581 35.68 -29.14 7.83
N ALA A 582 35.60 -27.81 7.77
CA ALA A 582 36.54 -26.90 8.41
C ALA A 582 35.85 -26.12 9.54
N THR A 583 36.28 -26.36 10.78
CA THR A 583 35.80 -25.65 11.95
C THR A 583 36.46 -24.27 12.07
N LEU A 584 35.66 -23.22 12.25
CA LEU A 584 36.09 -21.81 12.32
C LEU A 584 36.12 -21.23 13.74
N SER A 585 35.44 -21.83 14.71
CA SER A 585 35.53 -21.48 16.14
C SER A 585 35.82 -22.68 17.03
N GLU A 586 36.41 -22.44 18.19
CA GLU A 586 36.65 -23.50 19.17
C GLU A 586 35.32 -24.06 19.69
N LYS A 587 35.28 -25.38 19.92
CA LYS A 587 34.12 -26.04 20.52
C LYS A 587 33.75 -25.39 21.85
N GLY A 588 32.50 -24.93 21.96
CA GLY A 588 31.96 -24.26 23.15
C GLY A 588 32.07 -22.73 23.10
N SER A 589 32.46 -22.17 21.95
CA SER A 589 32.42 -20.73 21.70
C SER A 589 30.99 -20.19 21.72
N THR A 590 30.80 -18.95 22.16
CA THR A 590 29.49 -18.28 22.13
C THR A 590 29.17 -17.76 20.73
N GLU A 591 30.19 -17.36 19.95
CA GLU A 591 30.07 -17.07 18.52
C GLU A 591 30.22 -18.38 17.72
N TYR A 592 29.08 -19.03 17.45
CA TYR A 592 29.00 -20.30 16.73
C TYR A 592 28.02 -20.31 15.56
N HIS A 593 27.16 -19.31 15.46
CA HIS A 593 26.23 -19.17 14.35
C HIS A 593 26.96 -18.51 13.18
N LEU A 594 27.27 -19.32 12.16
CA LEU A 594 27.94 -18.86 10.96
C LEU A 594 26.89 -18.59 9.88
N GLY A 595 26.55 -17.32 9.65
CA GLY A 595 25.41 -16.90 8.83
C GLY A 595 25.57 -17.10 7.32
N GLY A 596 24.75 -16.39 6.54
CA GLY A 596 24.84 -16.33 5.07
C GLY A 596 26.24 -15.92 4.58
N ILE A 597 26.65 -16.45 3.42
CA ILE A 597 28.01 -16.30 2.86
C ILE A 597 27.97 -15.85 1.40
N ASP A 598 29.05 -15.20 0.96
CA ASP A 598 29.21 -14.74 -0.42
C ASP A 598 30.60 -15.13 -0.96
N TYR A 599 30.69 -15.35 -2.27
CA TYR A 599 31.93 -15.68 -2.96
C TYR A 599 32.22 -14.61 -4.01
N ASP A 600 33.41 -14.02 -3.97
CA ASP A 600 33.77 -12.89 -4.86
C ASP A 600 34.73 -13.27 -6.00
N GLY A 601 35.09 -14.55 -6.14
CA GLY A 601 36.10 -15.03 -7.08
C GLY A 601 37.48 -15.28 -6.47
N GLU A 602 37.71 -14.82 -5.24
CA GLU A 602 38.97 -15.01 -4.51
C GLU A 602 38.74 -15.61 -3.11
N PHE A 603 37.75 -15.10 -2.38
CA PHE A 603 37.44 -15.48 -1.00
C PHE A 603 35.96 -15.83 -0.81
N ILE A 604 35.71 -16.72 0.16
CA ILE A 604 34.39 -16.84 0.79
C ILE A 604 34.34 -15.85 1.94
N TRP A 605 33.33 -14.98 1.97
CA TRP A 605 33.10 -14.02 3.04
C TRP A 605 32.05 -14.57 4.00
N ALA A 606 32.30 -14.45 5.31
CA ALA A 606 31.39 -14.97 6.33
C ALA A 606 31.34 -14.11 7.59
N THR A 607 30.28 -14.32 8.37
CA THR A 607 30.05 -13.72 9.69
C THR A 607 29.82 -14.81 10.72
N LEU A 608 30.57 -14.77 11.83
CA LEU A 608 30.46 -15.72 12.93
C LEU A 608 29.93 -15.00 14.18
N SER A 609 28.72 -15.34 14.60
CA SER A 609 27.95 -14.56 15.57
C SER A 609 27.45 -15.37 16.76
N GLU A 610 27.13 -14.70 17.86
CA GLU A 610 26.28 -15.31 18.90
C GLU A 610 24.85 -15.46 18.35
N TYR A 611 24.19 -16.58 18.63
CA TYR A 611 22.85 -16.88 18.09
C TYR A 611 21.71 -16.18 18.85
N ARG A 612 21.79 -14.86 18.97
CA ARG A 612 20.79 -14.00 19.62
C ARG A 612 20.91 -12.53 19.17
N PRO A 613 19.84 -11.72 19.25
CA PRO A 613 19.90 -10.29 18.92
C PRO A 613 20.78 -9.51 19.92
N ASN A 614 21.23 -8.31 19.52
CA ASN A 614 22.03 -7.37 20.32
C ASN A 614 23.24 -8.03 21.00
N SER A 615 24.07 -8.69 20.19
CA SER A 615 25.17 -9.54 20.66
C SER A 615 26.50 -9.17 20.01
N THR A 616 27.29 -10.15 19.59
CA THR A 616 28.60 -9.93 18.95
C THR A 616 28.75 -10.80 17.72
N ALA A 617 29.60 -10.33 16.82
CA ALA A 617 29.97 -11.05 15.61
C ALA A 617 31.44 -10.82 15.26
N THR A 618 32.00 -11.76 14.51
CA THR A 618 33.33 -11.70 13.93
C THR A 618 33.21 -11.82 12.42
N VAL A 619 33.74 -10.82 11.69
CA VAL A 619 33.77 -10.82 10.22
C VAL A 619 35.08 -11.45 9.75
N LEU A 620 34.97 -12.43 8.87
CA LEU A 620 36.11 -13.19 8.37
C LEU A 620 35.98 -13.48 6.88
N ARG A 621 37.10 -13.87 6.27
CA ARG A 621 37.14 -14.38 4.90
C ARG A 621 37.99 -15.63 4.83
N LEU A 622 37.67 -16.56 3.93
CA LEU A 622 38.36 -17.84 3.75
C LEU A 622 38.85 -18.02 2.33
N SER A 623 40.00 -18.67 2.17
CA SER A 623 40.45 -19.15 0.86
C SER A 623 39.70 -20.43 0.47
N PRO A 624 38.97 -20.47 -0.67
CA PRO A 624 38.30 -21.69 -1.12
C PRO A 624 39.27 -22.85 -1.38
N ALA A 625 40.53 -22.56 -1.72
CA ALA A 625 41.53 -23.56 -2.07
C ALA A 625 42.16 -24.24 -0.84
N THR A 626 42.24 -23.55 0.30
CA THR A 626 42.94 -24.06 1.51
C THR A 626 42.06 -24.14 2.74
N LEU A 627 40.88 -23.52 2.71
CA LEU A 627 39.97 -23.28 3.83
C LEU A 627 40.57 -22.45 4.97
N GLN A 628 41.80 -21.94 4.84
CA GLN A 628 42.37 -21.02 5.82
C GLN A 628 41.61 -19.70 5.83
N HIS A 629 41.41 -19.13 7.02
CA HIS A 629 40.63 -17.92 7.20
C HIS A 629 41.44 -16.81 7.88
N ASP A 630 41.08 -15.57 7.55
CA ASP A 630 41.56 -14.36 8.19
C ASP A 630 40.39 -13.68 8.91
N THR A 631 40.59 -13.33 10.19
CA THR A 631 39.67 -12.43 10.90
C THR A 631 39.96 -10.99 10.51
N LEU A 632 38.94 -10.25 10.08
CA LEU A 632 39.07 -8.87 9.63
C LEU A 632 38.80 -7.89 10.78
N PHE A 633 37.66 -8.04 11.44
CA PHE A 633 37.25 -7.21 12.58
C PHE A 633 36.10 -7.87 13.37
N ARG A 634 35.84 -7.32 14.56
CA ARG A 634 34.72 -7.74 15.43
C ARG A 634 33.65 -6.67 15.46
N VAL A 635 32.40 -7.06 15.66
CA VAL A 635 31.23 -6.17 15.68
C VAL A 635 30.46 -6.38 16.98
N GLY A 636 30.02 -5.28 17.58
CA GLY A 636 29.19 -5.29 18.80
C GLY A 636 27.70 -5.40 18.48
N ASP A 637 27.35 -6.27 17.54
CA ASP A 637 25.99 -6.66 17.19
C ASP A 637 26.04 -8.02 16.47
N HIS A 638 24.93 -8.75 16.44
CA HIS A 638 24.78 -9.97 15.65
C HIS A 638 24.89 -9.63 14.15
N GLN A 639 25.62 -10.44 13.38
CA GLN A 639 25.63 -10.37 11.92
C GLN A 639 25.35 -11.77 11.33
N GLY A 640 24.23 -11.94 10.66
CA GLY A 640 23.70 -13.21 10.16
C GLY A 640 23.84 -13.41 8.63
N GLY A 641 24.41 -12.45 7.90
CA GLY A 641 24.70 -12.58 6.47
C GLY A 641 25.71 -11.54 6.00
N ILE A 642 26.38 -11.80 4.87
CA ILE A 642 27.40 -10.89 4.30
C ILE A 642 27.44 -10.95 2.78
N VAL A 643 27.66 -9.81 2.14
CA VAL A 643 27.91 -9.65 0.70
C VAL A 643 29.12 -8.74 0.49
N HIS A 644 29.98 -9.08 -0.47
CA HIS A 644 31.15 -8.28 -0.82
C HIS A 644 31.00 -7.62 -2.19
N ASP A 645 31.17 -6.28 -2.22
CA ASP A 645 31.33 -5.52 -3.45
C ASP A 645 32.84 -5.32 -3.72
N PRO A 646 33.45 -6.14 -4.62
CA PRO A 646 34.88 -6.05 -4.91
C PRO A 646 35.26 -4.76 -5.64
N SER A 647 34.34 -4.12 -6.37
CA SER A 647 34.59 -2.89 -7.12
C SER A 647 34.76 -1.69 -6.19
N ASN A 648 33.88 -1.57 -5.20
CA ASN A 648 33.94 -0.49 -4.21
C ASN A 648 34.71 -0.86 -2.94
N ARG A 649 35.14 -2.12 -2.80
CA ARG A 649 35.84 -2.65 -1.62
C ARG A 649 35.02 -2.44 -0.34
N THR A 650 33.73 -2.73 -0.44
CA THR A 650 32.78 -2.60 0.67
C THR A 650 32.14 -3.94 1.02
N LEU A 651 31.81 -4.11 2.30
CA LEU A 651 31.00 -5.22 2.78
C LEU A 651 29.63 -4.70 3.22
N THR A 652 28.60 -5.49 2.95
CA THR A 652 27.26 -5.31 3.54
C THR A 652 27.00 -6.52 4.42
N THR A 653 26.82 -6.33 5.73
CA THR A 653 26.43 -7.40 6.65
C THR A 653 25.01 -7.18 7.16
N LEU A 654 24.27 -8.26 7.42
CA LEU A 654 22.88 -8.21 7.87
C LEU A 654 22.80 -8.58 9.35
N ASN A 655 22.04 -7.83 10.16
CA ASN A 655 21.90 -8.13 11.58
C ASN A 655 20.86 -9.23 11.89
N TRP A 656 20.49 -9.38 13.17
CA TRP A 656 19.49 -10.38 13.58
C TRP A 656 18.16 -10.20 12.85
N GLY A 657 17.71 -11.24 12.16
CA GLY A 657 16.51 -11.21 11.32
C GLY A 657 16.65 -10.32 10.08
N GLY A 658 17.86 -9.95 9.68
CA GLY A 658 18.09 -9.13 8.49
C GLY A 658 17.37 -7.77 8.53
N ARG A 659 17.12 -7.22 9.73
CA ARG A 659 16.32 -5.99 9.89
C ARG A 659 17.11 -4.71 9.67
N GLU A 660 18.43 -4.79 9.78
CA GLU A 660 19.35 -3.70 9.50
C GLU A 660 20.59 -4.25 8.79
N GLY A 661 21.06 -3.52 7.78
CA GLY A 661 22.33 -3.75 7.11
C GLY A 661 23.40 -2.80 7.64
N SER A 662 24.59 -3.32 7.88
CA SER A 662 25.79 -2.55 8.22
C SER A 662 26.73 -2.51 7.02
N ILE A 663 27.09 -1.30 6.59
CA ILE A 663 27.99 -1.05 5.45
C ILE A 663 29.39 -0.75 5.97
N TRP A 664 30.39 -1.47 5.47
CA TRP A 664 31.78 -1.40 5.91
C TRP A 664 32.70 -1.08 4.74
N SER A 665 33.67 -0.19 4.94
CA SER A 665 34.79 -0.01 4.01
C SER A 665 35.95 -0.90 4.42
N LEU A 666 36.47 -1.70 3.47
CA LEU A 666 37.67 -2.51 3.67
C LEU A 666 38.96 -1.69 3.70
N ASP A 667 38.89 -0.39 3.38
CA ASP A 667 40.04 0.50 3.41
C ASP A 667 40.27 1.12 4.82
N LYS A 668 39.35 0.86 5.76
CA LYS A 668 39.43 1.31 7.16
C LYS A 668 39.50 0.12 8.12
N PRO A 669 40.65 -0.59 8.21
CA PRO A 669 40.77 -1.73 9.10
C PRO A 669 40.59 -1.32 10.57
N ALA A 670 39.90 -2.17 11.34
CA ALA A 670 39.69 -1.98 12.78
C ALA A 670 40.53 -2.98 13.58
N PRO A 671 41.09 -2.58 14.73
CA PRO A 671 41.86 -3.50 15.57
C PRO A 671 40.95 -4.56 16.22
N LEU A 672 41.36 -5.84 16.19
CA LEU A 672 40.59 -6.97 16.74
C LEU A 672 40.31 -6.87 18.25
N SER A 673 41.04 -6.01 18.97
CA SER A 673 40.86 -5.76 20.41
C SER A 673 39.63 -4.93 20.74
N LYS A 674 38.91 -4.39 19.75
CA LYS A 674 37.72 -3.56 19.91
C LYS A 674 36.65 -3.95 18.89
N PHE A 675 35.40 -3.62 19.19
CA PHE A 675 34.34 -3.67 18.21
C PHE A 675 34.46 -2.51 17.22
N ALA A 676 34.39 -2.83 15.94
CA ALA A 676 34.35 -1.89 14.84
C ALA A 676 32.94 -1.28 14.71
N SER A 677 32.89 -0.08 14.15
CA SER A 677 31.63 0.59 13.79
C SER A 677 31.50 0.65 12.28
N PRO A 678 30.32 0.37 11.72
CA PRO A 678 30.10 0.49 10.28
C PRO A 678 30.14 1.96 9.85
N GLU A 679 30.39 2.20 8.55
CA GLU A 679 30.28 3.54 7.97
C GLU A 679 28.84 4.03 7.98
N ARG A 680 27.91 3.11 7.73
CA ARG A 680 26.48 3.38 7.71
C ARG A 680 25.70 2.15 8.15
N ARG A 681 24.58 2.41 8.82
CA ARG A 681 23.52 1.42 9.06
C ARG A 681 22.30 1.79 8.23
N VAL A 682 21.64 0.80 7.66
CA VAL A 682 20.45 0.96 6.82
C VAL A 682 19.37 -0.01 7.25
N THR A 683 18.17 0.49 7.52
CA THR A 683 17.04 -0.36 7.89
C THR A 683 16.56 -1.12 6.66
N ASN A 684 16.34 -2.43 6.78
CA ASN A 684 15.65 -3.19 5.74
C ASN A 684 14.18 -2.73 5.72
N PRO A 685 13.69 -2.12 4.63
CA PRO A 685 12.32 -1.63 4.53
C PRO A 685 11.30 -2.75 4.20
N SER A 686 11.76 -3.95 3.80
CA SER A 686 10.87 -5.09 3.54
C SER A 686 10.36 -5.66 4.85
N HIS A 687 9.07 -5.53 5.13
CA HIS A 687 8.41 -6.25 6.23
C HIS A 687 8.00 -7.69 5.84
N TRP A 688 8.34 -8.10 4.61
CA TRP A 688 7.93 -9.36 4.01
C TRP A 688 9.01 -10.45 4.12
N ILE A 689 10.29 -10.10 3.96
CA ILE A 689 11.41 -11.05 4.02
C ILE A 689 12.47 -10.56 5.00
N ASP A 690 12.78 -11.41 5.98
CA ASP A 690 13.99 -11.29 6.79
C ASP A 690 15.13 -11.96 6.00
N TYR A 691 15.90 -11.16 5.26
CA TYR A 691 17.02 -11.66 4.45
C TYR A 691 18.04 -12.37 5.32
N GLN A 692 18.41 -13.58 4.91
CA GLN A 692 19.29 -14.45 5.68
C GLN A 692 20.54 -14.85 4.89
N ASP A 693 20.40 -15.12 3.59
CA ASP A 693 21.55 -15.36 2.70
C ASP A 693 21.39 -14.57 1.39
N CYS A 694 22.48 -13.97 0.92
CA CYS A 694 22.50 -13.07 -0.22
C CYS A 694 23.73 -13.29 -1.11
N LYS A 695 23.67 -12.86 -2.38
CA LYS A 695 24.73 -13.02 -3.38
C LYS A 695 24.93 -11.75 -4.19
N PHE A 696 26.18 -11.29 -4.33
CA PHE A 696 26.45 -10.08 -5.09
C PHE A 696 26.23 -10.30 -6.60
N LEU A 697 25.46 -9.42 -7.23
CA LEU A 697 25.19 -9.43 -8.67
C LEU A 697 25.90 -8.26 -9.40
N GLY A 698 26.74 -7.49 -8.71
CA GLY A 698 27.47 -6.39 -9.34
C GLY A 698 26.68 -5.09 -9.42
N HIS A 699 27.21 -4.15 -10.22
CA HIS A 699 26.58 -2.86 -10.51
C HIS A 699 25.68 -3.00 -11.73
N ALA A 700 24.37 -3.03 -11.47
CA ALA A 700 23.39 -3.37 -12.48
C ALA A 700 22.92 -2.14 -13.26
N LYS A 701 23.17 -2.14 -14.58
CA LYS A 701 22.69 -1.06 -15.48
C LYS A 701 21.18 -0.90 -15.48
N ALA A 702 20.45 -2.01 -15.31
CA ALA A 702 18.99 -2.00 -15.20
C ALA A 702 18.47 -1.15 -14.02
N TYR A 703 19.34 -0.90 -13.04
CA TYR A 703 19.07 -0.11 -11.84
C TYR A 703 20.06 1.05 -11.70
N GLU A 704 20.41 1.73 -12.80
CA GLU A 704 21.27 2.93 -12.77
C GLU A 704 22.66 2.69 -12.16
N ASP A 705 23.26 1.53 -12.45
CA ASP A 705 24.57 1.10 -11.93
C ASP A 705 24.61 0.97 -10.39
N ARG A 706 23.45 0.79 -9.74
CA ARG A 706 23.38 0.45 -8.31
C ARG A 706 24.03 -0.90 -8.04
N ALA A 707 24.70 -1.03 -6.90
CA ALA A 707 25.23 -2.29 -6.40
C ALA A 707 24.07 -3.17 -5.93
N VAL A 708 23.81 -4.30 -6.59
CA VAL A 708 22.64 -5.15 -6.29
C VAL A 708 23.06 -6.55 -5.86
N MET A 709 22.22 -7.15 -5.03
CA MET A 709 22.38 -8.50 -4.52
C MET A 709 21.06 -9.28 -4.59
N LEU A 710 21.13 -10.58 -4.85
CA LEU A 710 19.99 -11.47 -4.70
C LEU A 710 19.94 -11.95 -3.25
N CYS A 711 18.81 -11.82 -2.58
CA CYS A 711 18.62 -12.27 -1.20
C CYS A 711 17.44 -13.23 -1.09
N SER A 712 17.50 -14.16 -0.13
CA SER A 712 16.39 -15.03 0.26
C SER A 712 16.21 -15.00 1.77
N GLY A 713 15.01 -15.37 2.22
CA GLY A 713 14.74 -15.61 3.62
C GLY A 713 13.31 -16.00 3.92
N ILE A 714 12.99 -16.00 5.21
CA ILE A 714 11.66 -16.26 5.74
C ILE A 714 11.32 -15.25 6.83
N ALA A 715 10.04 -14.92 7.00
CA ALA A 715 9.55 -14.12 8.11
C ALA A 715 8.37 -14.81 8.81
N LYS A 716 8.30 -14.71 10.14
CA LYS A 716 7.13 -15.14 10.91
C LYS A 716 6.22 -13.94 11.13
N VAL A 717 5.15 -13.84 10.34
CA VAL A 717 4.25 -12.69 10.33
C VAL A 717 3.08 -12.82 11.31
N ALA A 718 2.75 -14.05 11.70
CA ALA A 718 1.77 -14.35 12.76
C ALA A 718 2.06 -15.74 13.37
N ASP A 719 1.35 -16.11 14.43
CA ASP A 719 1.47 -17.45 14.99
C ASP A 719 1.03 -18.52 14.00
N GLY A 720 1.95 -19.44 13.71
CA GLY A 720 1.75 -20.49 12.70
C GLY A 720 1.86 -20.02 11.25
N VAL A 721 2.17 -18.73 10.99
CA VAL A 721 2.29 -18.19 9.63
C VAL A 721 3.72 -17.78 9.36
N GLU A 722 4.38 -18.56 8.51
CA GLU A 722 5.69 -18.27 7.95
C GLU A 722 5.54 -17.96 6.47
N VAL A 723 6.16 -16.87 6.03
CA VAL A 723 6.24 -16.49 4.62
C VAL A 723 7.70 -16.54 4.19
N GLY A 724 7.91 -16.83 2.91
CA GLY A 724 9.23 -16.94 2.31
C GLY A 724 9.29 -16.20 0.98
N GLY A 725 10.50 -15.86 0.53
CA GLY A 725 10.68 -15.26 -0.78
C GLY A 725 12.12 -15.02 -1.16
N VAL A 726 12.28 -14.49 -2.37
CA VAL A 726 13.55 -14.04 -2.93
C VAL A 726 13.41 -12.61 -3.44
N ALA A 727 14.49 -11.83 -3.37
CA ALA A 727 14.50 -10.43 -3.76
C ALA A 727 15.80 -10.04 -4.48
N ILE A 728 15.71 -9.10 -5.41
CA ILE A 728 16.84 -8.27 -5.83
C ILE A 728 16.82 -7.03 -4.96
N VAL A 729 17.93 -6.78 -4.26
CA VAL A 729 18.05 -5.77 -3.22
C VAL A 729 19.23 -4.86 -3.55
N ASP A 730 19.08 -3.56 -3.33
CA ASP A 730 20.22 -2.65 -3.34
C ASP A 730 21.12 -2.94 -2.11
N ALA A 731 22.39 -3.28 -2.36
CA ALA A 731 23.34 -3.67 -1.33
C ALA A 731 23.73 -2.53 -0.37
N GLN A 732 23.51 -1.28 -0.75
CA GLN A 732 23.87 -0.07 0.00
C GLN A 732 22.72 0.50 0.81
N THR A 733 21.47 0.32 0.37
CA THR A 733 20.25 0.86 1.01
C THR A 733 19.31 -0.19 1.57
N LEU A 734 19.50 -1.47 1.22
CA LEU A 734 18.57 -2.59 1.46
C LEU A 734 17.17 -2.42 0.83
N GLU A 735 16.99 -1.46 -0.07
CA GLU A 735 15.73 -1.30 -0.80
C GLU A 735 15.51 -2.54 -1.71
N PRO A 736 14.38 -3.26 -1.56
CA PRO A 736 14.01 -4.31 -2.50
C PRO A 736 13.66 -3.66 -3.84
N LEU A 737 14.49 -3.88 -4.85
CA LEU A 737 14.27 -3.44 -6.22
C LEU A 737 13.25 -4.33 -6.93
N MET A 738 13.18 -5.59 -6.50
CA MET A 738 12.12 -6.54 -6.85
C MET A 738 12.06 -7.63 -5.78
N GLU A 739 10.86 -8.05 -5.41
CA GLU A 739 10.65 -9.08 -4.38
C GLU A 739 9.55 -10.03 -4.82
N VAL A 740 9.78 -11.33 -4.68
CA VAL A 740 8.90 -12.40 -5.15
C VAL A 740 8.64 -13.37 -4.01
N PRO A 741 7.38 -13.55 -3.57
CA PRO A 741 7.07 -14.55 -2.56
C PRO A 741 7.25 -15.95 -3.12
N ILE A 742 7.82 -16.85 -2.31
CA ILE A 742 7.94 -18.28 -2.60
C ILE A 742 7.32 -19.03 -1.43
N THR A 743 6.18 -19.67 -1.69
CA THR A 743 5.42 -20.43 -0.68
C THR A 743 5.71 -21.93 -0.71
N MET A 744 6.61 -22.36 -1.60
CA MET A 744 6.99 -23.76 -1.74
C MET A 744 7.59 -24.31 -0.45
N ARG A 745 7.22 -25.55 -0.12
CA ARG A 745 7.79 -26.31 0.99
C ARG A 745 8.43 -27.59 0.47
N THR A 746 9.48 -28.04 1.13
CA THR A 746 10.12 -29.33 0.85
C THR A 746 9.22 -30.48 1.32
N ASP A 747 9.61 -31.71 0.98
CA ASP A 747 8.91 -32.93 1.44
C ASP A 747 8.86 -33.06 2.98
N HIS A 748 9.73 -32.34 3.70
CA HIS A 748 9.75 -32.27 5.16
C HIS A 748 8.88 -31.13 5.72
N GLY A 749 8.18 -30.38 4.86
CA GLY A 749 7.29 -29.30 5.24
C GLY A 749 8.00 -27.99 5.60
N VAL A 750 9.29 -27.85 5.28
CA VAL A 750 10.06 -26.62 5.53
C VAL A 750 9.95 -25.69 4.32
N LEU A 751 9.80 -24.36 4.52
CA LEU A 751 9.82 -23.41 3.41
C LEU A 751 11.15 -23.52 2.66
N VAL A 752 11.11 -23.59 1.33
CA VAL A 752 12.35 -23.74 0.54
C VAL A 752 13.28 -22.54 0.67
N THR A 753 12.75 -21.36 0.98
CA THR A 753 13.55 -20.15 1.17
C THR A 753 14.11 -20.00 2.59
N LYS A 754 13.81 -20.94 3.49
CA LYS A 754 14.57 -21.09 4.72
C LYS A 754 16.00 -21.45 4.30
N ASN A 755 16.97 -20.76 4.86
CA ASN A 755 18.35 -20.65 4.40
C ASN A 755 18.98 -22.00 4.08
N PRO A 756 20.03 -22.04 3.24
CA PRO A 756 20.59 -20.94 2.44
C PRO A 756 20.13 -20.88 0.97
N VAL A 757 20.57 -19.85 0.23
CA VAL A 757 20.29 -19.65 -1.21
C VAL A 757 21.53 -19.35 -2.04
N ASP A 758 21.57 -19.86 -3.28
CA ASP A 758 22.45 -19.35 -4.35
C ASP A 758 21.71 -19.31 -5.70
N VAL A 759 22.31 -18.66 -6.70
CA VAL A 759 21.74 -18.45 -8.03
C VAL A 759 22.78 -18.65 -9.13
N ASP A 760 22.36 -19.26 -10.25
CA ASP A 760 23.19 -19.40 -11.44
C ASP A 760 22.31 -19.40 -12.70
N VAL A 761 22.93 -19.35 -13.87
CA VAL A 761 22.29 -19.62 -15.16
C VAL A 761 22.91 -20.87 -15.76
N VAL A 762 22.08 -21.89 -16.00
CA VAL A 762 22.48 -23.15 -16.62
C VAL A 762 21.64 -23.35 -17.88
N ASP A 763 22.30 -23.58 -19.02
CA ASP A 763 21.66 -23.73 -20.33
C ASP A 763 20.67 -22.59 -20.68
N GLY A 764 21.02 -21.35 -20.30
CA GLY A 764 20.22 -20.15 -20.54
C GLY A 764 19.00 -20.01 -19.62
N ARG A 765 18.92 -20.78 -18.53
CA ARG A 765 17.85 -20.69 -17.53
C ARG A 765 18.40 -20.39 -16.15
N MET A 766 17.79 -19.42 -15.49
CA MET A 766 18.07 -19.07 -14.11
C MET A 766 17.64 -20.20 -13.18
N GLN A 767 18.56 -20.66 -12.35
CA GLN A 767 18.37 -21.69 -11.35
C GLN A 767 18.60 -21.11 -9.96
N LEU A 768 17.65 -21.35 -9.06
CA LEU A 768 17.78 -21.05 -7.63
C LEU A 768 18.10 -22.34 -6.86
N TYR A 769 19.09 -22.26 -6.00
CA TYR A 769 19.64 -23.37 -5.22
C TYR A 769 19.30 -23.16 -3.75
N PHE A 770 18.50 -24.03 -3.16
CA PHE A 770 18.05 -23.93 -1.77
C PHE A 770 18.46 -25.14 -0.94
N LEU A 771 18.83 -24.95 0.34
CA LEU A 771 19.22 -26.03 1.26
C LEU A 771 18.54 -25.89 2.64
N PRO A 772 17.20 -25.87 2.71
CA PRO A 772 16.42 -25.36 3.85
C PRO A 772 16.38 -26.28 5.09
N GLU A 773 16.72 -27.56 4.94
CA GLU A 773 16.60 -28.53 6.03
C GLU A 773 17.79 -28.49 6.99
N GLU A 774 17.50 -28.50 8.29
CA GLU A 774 18.47 -28.72 9.36
C GLU A 774 18.77 -30.21 9.53
N GLY A 775 19.97 -30.54 10.00
CA GLY A 775 20.45 -31.90 10.19
C GLY A 775 20.82 -32.58 8.87
N HIS A 776 19.92 -33.40 8.32
CA HIS A 776 20.15 -34.05 7.02
C HIS A 776 19.58 -33.20 5.89
N SER A 777 20.46 -32.40 5.28
CA SER A 777 20.06 -31.40 4.30
C SER A 777 20.06 -31.93 2.87
N THR A 778 19.14 -31.44 2.05
CA THR A 778 19.05 -31.75 0.62
C THR A 778 19.05 -30.47 -0.19
N LEU A 779 19.92 -30.36 -1.18
CA LEU A 779 19.93 -29.22 -2.10
C LEU A 779 18.80 -29.38 -3.10
N HIS A 780 17.90 -28.40 -3.15
CA HIS A 780 16.80 -28.33 -4.12
C HIS A 780 17.09 -27.24 -5.14
N VAL A 781 17.04 -27.59 -6.42
CA VAL A 781 17.32 -26.66 -7.52
C VAL A 781 16.03 -26.42 -8.30
N TYR A 782 15.61 -25.16 -8.40
CA TYR A 782 14.38 -24.77 -9.08
C TYR A 782 14.63 -23.84 -10.26
N GLU A 783 13.83 -24.01 -11.31
CA GLU A 783 13.69 -23.08 -12.44
C GLU A 783 12.29 -22.50 -12.44
N ALA A 784 12.17 -21.23 -12.85
CA ALA A 784 10.87 -20.61 -13.11
C ALA A 784 10.31 -21.06 -14.47
N GLU A 785 8.99 -21.30 -14.55
CA GLU A 785 8.25 -21.67 -15.77
C GLU A 785 7.30 -20.58 -16.29
#